data_AF-I3Z6D4-F1
#
_entry.id   AF-I3Z6D4-F1
#
_cell.length_a   1.000
_cell.length_b   1.000
_cell.length_c   1.000
_cell.angle_alpha   90.00
_cell.angle_beta   90.00
_cell.angle_gamma   90.00
#
_symmetry.space_group_name_H-M   'P 1'
#
loop_
_entity.id
_entity.type
_entity.pdbx_description
1 polymer ?
#
loop_
_entity_poly.entity_id
_entity_poly.type
_entity_poly.pdbx_seq_one_letter_code
_entity_poly.pdbx_strand_id
1 'polypeptide(L)'
;MNLKQLFNIFLSVSFFMISYKSQGQKEYQGEYKFNNINGKAKFQFVEDTDGKVIKQGEFSFVRKESDPKDKTRFLKTEIKGVYEQDKKKGSWTYLDEDHQLELEDIVDFELISNLESIQIKLEANYVNGIPNGKWKFEENEFSEGSLNKKAQAEEFLFKDGDIQGKFQFKSFTDDYTQFIRGELKDDGIMNGEWTFVYEAEGRLVSEVRKYEDGFLLGLVKRDLNNDDVIEEQVFFETIAKLNQVNAGENNGFRIADQNFGILFNDGFLSNSPEIKGQTEGNEFMTDFLKKILRYDESYLNQKLELIESPIHTKKFVFELNRNQQKIIEELPAKFDELLKVTQEFKERNALGLNRQKSDSLSATYSFFEFQNEKLKRFNELMDKIRTKEIQFYDVNYIAQEGLEFVSGMDKIKYNFGGEVKVLEIEYYVGDFKEDFYGALDAYVLEMNKVTSKFKAYAERQLSRIEQDSDLKNLEEKIGERKNQLDELYTGFEEKDELTQELLSAINSNILKDDYNRINERYAKSEQFSIKKDEANTLLDLLDEMESQYEVLSNISRNWEILDEYYNEEVINPFTYTNYDKRAKPRLFESAERLFEYYLERIAKEQDYTAIKIWTKKIESLIVKMSELRNEDTRSLERRLNRRSSISKIESDLEL
;
A
#
# COMPACT_ATOMS: atom_id res chain seq x y z
N MET A 1 -8.30 85.19 -37.72
CA MET A 1 -9.28 85.71 -36.72
C MET A 1 -10.42 84.70 -36.67
N ASN A 2 -10.76 84.02 -35.58
CA ASN A 2 -10.20 84.10 -34.23
C ASN A 2 -10.26 82.71 -33.56
N LEU A 3 -9.10 82.29 -33.05
CA LEU A 3 -8.76 81.00 -32.45
C LEU A 3 -9.38 80.79 -31.05
N LYS A 4 -10.51 81.44 -30.75
CA LYS A 4 -11.07 81.57 -29.39
C LYS A 4 -12.42 80.89 -29.14
N GLN A 5 -13.03 80.25 -30.15
CA GLN A 5 -14.32 79.56 -29.97
C GLN A 5 -14.25 78.04 -30.04
N LEU A 6 -13.10 77.45 -30.39
CA LEU A 6 -12.87 76.00 -30.28
C LEU A 6 -12.36 75.57 -28.90
N PHE A 7 -12.08 76.53 -28.00
CA PHE A 7 -11.50 76.25 -26.67
C PHE A 7 -12.54 76.08 -25.54
N ASN A 8 -13.82 76.39 -25.80
CA ASN A 8 -14.87 76.38 -24.77
C ASN A 8 -15.89 75.23 -24.87
N ILE A 9 -15.65 74.25 -25.74
CA ILE A 9 -16.41 72.97 -25.76
C ILE A 9 -15.52 71.78 -25.36
N PHE A 10 -14.21 72.00 -25.19
CA PHE A 10 -13.28 70.97 -24.70
C PHE A 10 -13.01 71.04 -23.18
N LEU A 11 -13.58 72.04 -22.48
CA LEU A 11 -13.38 72.29 -21.05
C LEU A 11 -14.66 72.05 -20.20
N SER A 12 -15.51 71.12 -20.64
CA SER A 12 -16.72 70.67 -19.94
C SER A 12 -16.94 69.15 -20.08
N VAL A 13 -15.92 68.39 -20.51
CA VAL A 13 -15.90 66.91 -20.50
C VAL A 13 -14.62 66.45 -19.80
N SER A 14 -14.34 67.07 -18.66
CA SER A 14 -13.17 66.75 -17.83
C SER A 14 -13.53 66.90 -16.37
N PHE A 15 -14.57 66.21 -15.90
CA PHE A 15 -14.79 65.87 -14.49
C PHE A 15 -15.94 64.85 -14.32
N PHE A 16 -15.95 63.79 -15.13
CA PHE A 16 -16.44 62.49 -14.67
C PHE A 16 -15.21 61.61 -14.49
N MET A 17 -14.38 61.99 -13.52
CA MET A 17 -13.64 60.99 -12.75
C MET A 17 -14.73 60.10 -12.17
N ILE A 18 -15.01 58.99 -12.87
CA ILE A 18 -15.66 57.84 -12.25
C ILE A 18 -14.72 57.52 -11.10
N SER A 19 -15.09 58.00 -9.91
CA SER A 19 -14.61 57.46 -8.66
C SER A 19 -15.00 55.99 -8.71
N TYR A 20 -14.12 55.15 -9.23
CA TYR A 20 -14.06 53.77 -8.78
C TYR A 20 -13.97 53.91 -7.28
N LYS A 21 -15.10 53.64 -6.61
CA LYS A 21 -15.09 53.36 -5.19
C LYS A 21 -14.01 52.31 -5.04
N SER A 22 -12.87 52.71 -4.47
CA SER A 22 -12.04 51.81 -3.70
C SER A 22 -13.01 51.13 -2.75
N GLN A 23 -13.46 49.92 -3.10
CA GLN A 23 -14.16 49.05 -2.17
C GLN A 23 -13.22 48.97 -0.98
N GLY A 24 -13.65 49.55 0.14
CA GLY A 24 -12.77 49.81 1.28
C GLY A 24 -12.05 48.53 1.66
N GLN A 25 -10.77 48.47 1.30
CA GLN A 25 -9.92 47.33 1.58
C GLN A 25 -9.82 47.21 3.10
N LYS A 26 -10.33 46.10 3.63
CA LYS A 26 -10.32 45.80 5.07
C LYS A 26 -9.09 44.95 5.38
N GLU A 27 -8.73 44.91 6.65
CA GLU A 27 -7.60 44.14 7.14
C GLU A 27 -8.06 43.18 8.22
N TYR A 28 -7.60 41.93 8.11
CA TYR A 28 -7.76 40.91 9.13
C TYR A 28 -6.42 40.65 9.81
N GLN A 29 -6.43 40.50 11.13
CA GLN A 29 -5.30 40.01 11.91
C GLN A 29 -5.81 39.10 13.04
N GLY A 30 -5.38 37.84 13.06
CA GLY A 30 -5.84 36.89 14.06
C GLY A 30 -5.43 35.46 13.76
N GLU A 31 -6.00 34.53 14.52
CA GLU A 31 -5.84 33.09 14.29
C GLU A 31 -6.31 32.70 12.89
N TYR A 32 -5.57 31.84 12.23
CA TYR A 32 -5.80 31.43 10.86
C TYR A 32 -5.22 30.04 10.62
N LYS A 33 -5.84 29.29 9.71
CA LYS A 33 -5.37 27.96 9.30
C LYS A 33 -4.93 28.03 7.83
N PHE A 34 -3.62 27.89 7.58
CA PHE A 34 -3.03 27.90 6.24
C PHE A 34 -2.53 26.50 5.90
N ASN A 35 -3.05 25.87 4.83
CA ASN A 35 -2.69 24.50 4.42
C ASN A 35 -2.64 23.51 5.60
N ASN A 36 -3.71 23.49 6.40
CA ASN A 36 -3.82 22.71 7.64
C ASN A 36 -2.92 23.09 8.82
N ILE A 37 -2.09 24.12 8.70
CA ILE A 37 -1.22 24.62 9.77
C ILE A 37 -1.92 25.76 10.52
N ASN A 38 -2.04 25.64 11.83
CA ASN A 38 -2.58 26.70 12.69
C ASN A 38 -1.50 27.75 12.97
N GLY A 39 -1.90 29.02 12.95
CA GLY A 39 -1.02 30.14 13.26
C GLY A 39 -1.77 31.45 13.19
N LYS A 40 -1.04 32.56 13.05
CA LYS A 40 -1.63 33.89 12.94
C LYS A 40 -1.43 34.43 11.54
N ALA A 41 -2.50 34.88 10.90
CA ALA A 41 -2.41 35.58 9.62
C ALA A 41 -2.73 37.06 9.76
N LYS A 42 -2.14 37.85 8.86
CA LYS A 42 -2.48 39.24 8.59
C LYS A 42 -2.70 39.38 7.09
N PHE A 43 -3.90 39.79 6.67
CA PHE A 43 -4.20 39.93 5.25
C PHE A 43 -5.23 41.00 4.94
N GLN A 44 -5.15 41.53 3.72
CA GLN A 44 -6.09 42.49 3.18
C GLN A 44 -7.21 41.79 2.39
N PHE A 45 -8.44 42.31 2.47
CA PHE A 45 -9.60 41.73 1.77
C PHE A 45 -10.63 42.79 1.37
N VAL A 46 -11.48 42.42 0.41
CA VAL A 46 -12.71 43.13 0.03
C VAL A 46 -13.90 42.21 0.26
N GLU A 47 -15.07 42.79 0.48
CA GLU A 47 -16.33 42.04 0.56
C GLU A 47 -17.09 42.17 -0.76
N ASP A 48 -17.55 41.04 -1.29
CA ASP A 48 -18.47 40.99 -2.43
C ASP A 48 -19.87 41.50 -2.05
N THR A 49 -20.76 41.67 -3.04
CA THR A 49 -22.18 42.03 -2.85
C THR A 49 -22.93 41.07 -1.93
N ASP A 50 -22.46 39.82 -1.82
CA ASP A 50 -23.03 38.78 -0.95
C ASP A 50 -22.34 38.70 0.43
N GLY A 51 -21.44 39.64 0.74
CA GLY A 51 -20.67 39.65 2.00
C GLY A 51 -19.55 38.60 2.05
N LYS A 52 -19.24 37.94 0.94
CA LYS A 52 -18.12 37.00 0.84
C LYS A 52 -16.79 37.76 0.95
N VAL A 53 -15.92 37.29 1.84
CA VAL A 53 -14.55 37.79 2.00
C VAL A 53 -13.70 37.31 0.82
N ILE A 54 -13.14 38.25 0.07
CA ILE A 54 -12.22 38.02 -1.05
C ILE A 54 -10.87 38.64 -0.69
N LYS A 55 -9.83 37.83 -0.54
CA LYS A 55 -8.46 38.29 -0.26
C LYS A 55 -7.95 39.14 -1.42
N GLN A 56 -7.47 40.32 -1.09
CA GLN A 56 -7.02 41.34 -2.05
C GLN A 56 -5.95 42.18 -1.36
N GLY A 57 -4.69 42.00 -1.74
CA GLY A 57 -3.53 42.70 -1.19
C GLY A 57 -2.55 41.80 -0.43
N GLU A 58 -1.74 42.40 0.45
CA GLU A 58 -0.67 41.70 1.15
C GLU A 58 -1.21 40.60 2.08
N PHE A 59 -0.47 39.51 2.18
CA PHE A 59 -0.71 38.39 3.07
C PHE A 59 0.57 38.03 3.82
N SER A 60 0.43 37.78 5.12
CA SER A 60 1.47 37.16 5.92
C SER A 60 0.87 36.16 6.89
N PHE A 61 1.60 35.08 7.14
CA PHE A 61 1.24 34.05 8.11
C PHE A 61 2.47 33.67 8.93
N VAL A 62 2.27 33.48 10.23
CA VAL A 62 3.31 33.09 11.17
C VAL A 62 2.78 31.99 12.10
N ARG A 63 3.49 30.85 12.13
CA ARG A 63 3.36 29.80 13.15
C ARG A 63 4.57 29.85 14.08
N LYS A 64 4.32 29.73 15.38
CA LYS A 64 5.32 29.50 16.44
C LYS A 64 4.71 28.53 17.43
N GLU A 65 5.16 27.30 17.43
CA GLU A 65 4.57 26.21 18.20
C GLU A 65 5.67 25.39 18.87
N SER A 66 5.49 25.05 20.14
CA SER A 66 6.34 24.08 20.84
C SER A 66 5.55 22.78 20.92
N ASP A 67 6.21 21.65 20.69
CA ASP A 67 5.53 20.36 20.73
C ASP A 67 4.98 20.12 22.16
N PRO A 68 3.67 19.83 22.33
CA PRO A 68 3.06 19.61 23.63
C PRO A 68 3.65 18.42 24.39
N LYS A 69 4.16 17.42 23.67
CA LYS A 69 4.75 16.19 24.20
C LYS A 69 6.26 16.33 24.36
N ASP A 70 6.91 17.10 23.48
CA ASP A 70 8.34 17.36 23.52
C ASP A 70 8.65 18.87 23.58
N LYS A 71 8.89 19.38 24.78
CA LYS A 71 9.21 20.80 24.98
C LYS A 71 10.56 21.22 24.38
N THR A 72 11.38 20.28 23.94
CA THR A 72 12.64 20.56 23.26
C THR A 72 12.50 20.75 21.75
N ARG A 73 11.32 20.44 21.20
CA ARG A 73 10.98 20.69 19.79
C ARG A 73 10.21 22.00 19.60
N PHE A 74 10.63 22.79 18.62
CA PHE A 74 10.02 24.07 18.27
C PHE A 74 9.85 24.21 16.75
N LEU A 75 8.61 24.45 16.33
CA LEU A 75 8.22 24.65 14.94
C LEU A 75 7.97 26.13 14.66
N LYS A 76 8.57 26.63 13.58
CA LYS A 76 8.38 27.99 13.10
C LYS A 76 8.08 27.99 11.61
N THR A 77 7.05 28.73 11.22
CA THR A 77 6.71 28.91 9.79
C THR A 77 6.41 30.37 9.53
N GLU A 78 7.00 30.94 8.47
CA GLU A 78 6.70 32.28 7.97
C GLU A 78 6.35 32.21 6.49
N ILE A 79 5.21 32.80 6.12
CA ILE A 79 4.74 32.86 4.74
C ILE A 79 4.37 34.30 4.42
N LYS A 80 4.82 34.81 3.28
CA LYS A 80 4.50 36.17 2.81
C LYS A 80 4.21 36.15 1.32
N GLY A 81 3.27 36.98 0.90
CA GLY A 81 2.91 37.13 -0.50
C GLY A 81 1.75 38.09 -0.72
N VAL A 82 1.15 38.03 -1.90
CA VAL A 82 0.04 38.90 -2.30
C VAL A 82 -1.09 38.06 -2.89
N TYR A 83 -2.31 38.37 -2.49
CA TYR A 83 -3.53 37.89 -3.15
C TYR A 83 -4.11 38.96 -4.08
N GLU A 84 -4.66 38.52 -5.20
CA GLU A 84 -5.55 39.30 -6.05
C GLU A 84 -6.76 38.44 -6.37
N GLN A 85 -7.97 38.89 -5.97
CA GLN A 85 -9.22 38.14 -6.15
C GLN A 85 -9.14 36.70 -5.64
N ASP A 86 -8.73 36.51 -4.39
CA ASP A 86 -8.51 35.20 -3.75
C ASP A 86 -7.41 34.31 -4.38
N LYS A 87 -6.68 34.82 -5.38
CA LYS A 87 -5.65 34.06 -6.09
C LYS A 87 -4.26 34.57 -5.74
N LYS A 88 -3.31 33.66 -5.53
CA LYS A 88 -1.90 34.03 -5.31
C LYS A 88 -1.38 34.83 -6.53
N LYS A 89 -0.68 35.92 -6.27
CA LYS A 89 -0.08 36.78 -7.29
C LYS A 89 1.33 37.19 -6.90
N GLY A 90 2.20 37.26 -7.91
CA GLY A 90 3.57 37.75 -7.77
C GLY A 90 4.41 36.81 -6.91
N SER A 91 5.42 37.38 -6.23
CA SER A 91 6.36 36.62 -5.42
C SER A 91 5.77 36.23 -4.07
N TRP A 92 6.00 34.98 -3.71
CA TRP A 92 5.66 34.36 -2.44
C TRP A 92 6.91 33.76 -1.84
N THR A 93 7.09 33.96 -0.53
CA THR A 93 8.22 33.41 0.22
C THR A 93 7.70 32.53 1.34
N TYR A 94 8.25 31.34 1.46
CA TYR A 94 7.95 30.37 2.49
C TYR A 94 9.25 30.02 3.24
N LEU A 95 9.19 30.09 4.56
CA LEU A 95 10.24 29.66 5.47
C LEU A 95 9.60 28.72 6.49
N ASP A 96 10.09 27.49 6.57
CA ASP A 96 9.65 26.50 7.55
C ASP A 96 10.88 25.99 8.29
N GLU A 97 10.82 25.97 9.61
CA GLU A 97 11.93 25.63 10.49
C GLU A 97 11.42 24.66 11.57
N ASP A 98 12.12 23.55 11.72
CA ASP A 98 11.92 22.56 12.78
C ASP A 98 13.20 22.50 13.60
N HIS A 99 13.09 22.87 14.87
CA HIS A 99 14.22 22.98 15.79
C HIS A 99 14.09 21.93 16.89
N GLN A 100 15.15 21.16 17.11
CA GLN A 100 15.25 20.20 18.20
C GLN A 100 16.42 20.58 19.09
N LEU A 101 16.18 20.73 20.39
CA LEU A 101 17.22 21.00 21.37
C LEU A 101 17.60 19.70 22.10
N GLU A 102 18.82 19.22 21.88
CA GLU A 102 19.35 18.08 22.61
C GLU A 102 20.09 18.57 23.86
N LEU A 103 19.68 18.09 25.03
CA LEU A 103 20.34 18.41 26.30
C LEU A 103 21.44 17.38 26.53
N GLU A 104 22.70 17.80 26.50
CA GLU A 104 23.84 16.90 26.68
C GLU A 104 24.21 16.76 28.16
N ASP A 105 24.39 17.89 28.87
CA ASP A 105 24.79 17.89 30.28
C ASP A 105 24.44 19.24 30.95
N ILE A 106 24.58 19.29 32.27
CA ILE A 106 24.52 20.51 33.08
C ILE A 106 25.80 20.60 33.91
N VAL A 107 26.72 21.48 33.52
CA VAL A 107 28.01 21.68 34.20
C VAL A 107 28.02 23.07 34.82
N ASP A 108 28.33 23.17 36.11
CA ASP A 108 28.40 24.45 36.84
C ASP A 108 27.16 25.36 36.70
N PHE A 109 25.97 24.75 36.65
CA PHE A 109 24.69 25.43 36.39
C PHE A 109 24.57 26.07 35.00
N GLU A 110 25.46 25.72 34.07
CA GLU A 110 25.35 26.03 32.66
C GLU A 110 24.79 24.83 31.90
N LEU A 111 23.83 25.10 31.01
CA LEU A 111 23.24 24.07 30.16
C LEU A 111 24.15 23.83 28.96
N ILE A 112 24.62 22.59 28.80
CA ILE A 112 25.27 22.12 27.58
C ILE A 112 24.18 21.50 26.70
N SER A 113 23.95 22.13 25.56
CA SER A 113 22.92 21.70 24.62
C SER A 113 23.38 21.85 23.19
N ASN A 114 22.98 20.90 22.34
CA ASN A 114 23.12 20.99 20.90
C ASN A 114 21.79 21.39 20.28
N LEU A 115 21.83 22.24 19.26
CA LEU A 115 20.66 22.61 18.48
C LEU A 115 20.76 21.89 17.14
N GLU A 116 19.78 21.05 16.87
CA GLU A 116 19.55 20.50 15.54
C GLU A 116 18.41 21.27 14.88
N SER A 117 18.54 21.62 13.62
CA SER A 117 17.44 22.29 12.93
C SER A 117 17.37 21.94 11.45
N ILE A 118 16.15 21.73 10.95
CA ILE A 118 15.87 21.63 9.52
C ILE A 118 15.20 22.94 9.09
N GLN A 119 15.69 23.53 8.01
CA GLN A 119 15.15 24.76 7.43
C GLN A 119 14.80 24.57 5.96
N ILE A 120 13.56 24.85 5.59
CA ILE A 120 13.08 24.87 4.20
C ILE A 120 12.79 26.31 3.79
N LYS A 121 13.36 26.71 2.65
CA LYS A 121 13.13 28.00 1.99
C LYS A 121 12.58 27.75 0.59
N LEU A 122 11.45 28.38 0.29
CA LEU A 122 10.88 28.39 -1.05
C LEU A 122 10.56 29.82 -1.46
N GLU A 123 11.08 30.24 -2.61
CA GLU A 123 10.66 31.44 -3.32
C GLU A 123 9.88 30.99 -4.55
N ALA A 124 8.62 31.43 -4.64
CA ALA A 124 7.70 31.04 -5.70
C ALA A 124 7.10 32.28 -6.34
N ASN A 125 6.72 32.17 -7.61
CA ASN A 125 6.00 33.20 -8.34
C ASN A 125 4.69 32.64 -8.90
N TYR A 126 3.66 33.49 -8.88
CA TYR A 126 2.30 33.12 -9.29
C TYR A 126 1.66 34.17 -10.19
N VAL A 127 0.87 33.70 -11.14
CA VAL A 127 -0.05 34.52 -11.95
C VAL A 127 -1.43 33.89 -11.86
N ASN A 128 -2.42 34.65 -11.39
CA ASN A 128 -3.81 34.18 -11.22
C ASN A 128 -3.94 32.88 -10.41
N GLY A 129 -3.10 32.69 -9.39
CA GLY A 129 -3.11 31.52 -8.52
C GLY A 129 -2.33 30.33 -9.07
N ILE A 130 -1.81 30.40 -10.28
CA ILE A 130 -1.09 29.31 -10.95
C ILE A 130 0.43 29.59 -10.86
N PRO A 131 1.27 28.59 -10.57
CA PRO A 131 2.72 28.72 -10.65
C PRO A 131 3.17 29.31 -11.99
N ASN A 132 3.88 30.44 -11.93
CA ASN A 132 4.34 31.13 -13.13
C ASN A 132 5.54 32.02 -12.79
N GLY A 133 6.65 31.86 -13.50
CA GLY A 133 7.91 32.53 -13.25
C GLY A 133 8.92 31.65 -12.51
N LYS A 134 10.00 32.26 -12.03
CA LYS A 134 11.14 31.57 -11.44
C LYS A 134 10.83 31.08 -10.03
N TRP A 135 11.17 29.84 -9.73
CA TRP A 135 11.07 29.26 -8.41
C TRP A 135 12.47 28.83 -7.93
N LYS A 136 12.69 28.94 -6.61
CA LYS A 136 13.94 28.58 -5.97
C LYS A 136 13.66 27.85 -4.67
N PHE A 137 14.29 26.70 -4.49
CA PHE A 137 14.12 25.84 -3.31
C PHE A 137 15.48 25.55 -2.67
N GLU A 138 15.53 25.64 -1.34
CA GLU A 138 16.69 25.30 -0.54
C GLU A 138 16.23 24.65 0.78
N GLU A 139 16.86 23.54 1.13
CA GLU A 139 16.71 22.82 2.39
C GLU A 139 18.09 22.80 3.07
N ASN A 140 18.16 23.27 4.31
CA ASN A 140 19.38 23.31 5.10
C ASN A 140 19.19 22.53 6.40
N GLU A 141 20.29 22.01 6.91
CA GLU A 141 20.39 21.36 8.20
C GLU A 141 21.40 22.12 9.04
N PHE A 142 21.04 22.42 10.27
CA PHE A 142 21.95 22.96 11.27
C PHE A 142 22.25 21.85 12.27
N SER A 143 23.51 21.46 12.36
CA SER A 143 24.02 20.45 13.29
C SER A 143 25.48 20.78 13.64
N GLU A 144 25.90 20.40 14.85
CA GLU A 144 27.27 20.63 15.34
C GLU A 144 27.75 22.09 15.22
N GLY A 145 26.82 23.04 15.38
CA GLY A 145 27.13 24.48 15.28
C GLY A 145 27.33 25.00 13.84
N SER A 146 27.06 24.21 12.81
CA SER A 146 27.25 24.56 11.40
C SER A 146 25.96 24.41 10.59
N LEU A 147 25.73 25.31 9.62
CA LEU A 147 24.60 25.23 8.69
C LEU A 147 25.08 24.61 7.38
N ASN A 148 24.61 23.41 7.08
CA ASN A 148 24.93 22.65 5.89
C ASN A 148 23.73 22.61 4.95
N LYS A 149 23.98 22.58 3.64
CA LYS A 149 22.90 22.40 2.66
C LYS A 149 22.52 20.93 2.63
N LYS A 150 21.24 20.63 2.80
CA LYS A 150 20.68 19.27 2.71
C LYS A 150 20.08 19.00 1.35
N ALA A 151 19.42 19.98 0.75
CA ALA A 151 18.94 19.89 -0.62
C ALA A 151 18.80 21.26 -1.29
N GLN A 152 18.86 21.30 -2.61
CA GLN A 152 18.58 22.50 -3.39
C GLN A 152 18.06 22.14 -4.78
N ALA A 153 17.16 22.97 -5.28
CA ALA A 153 16.86 23.01 -6.70
C ALA A 153 17.51 24.26 -7.30
N GLU A 154 18.17 24.11 -8.46
CA GLU A 154 18.56 25.30 -9.22
C GLU A 154 17.30 26.07 -9.64
N GLU A 155 17.43 27.35 -10.01
CA GLU A 155 16.28 28.15 -10.41
C GLU A 155 15.54 27.48 -11.59
N PHE A 156 14.31 27.01 -11.36
CA PHE A 156 13.46 26.42 -12.40
C PHE A 156 12.31 27.36 -12.74
N LEU A 157 11.94 27.38 -14.02
CA LEU A 157 10.96 28.30 -14.58
C LEU A 157 9.61 27.60 -14.71
N PHE A 158 8.57 28.13 -14.05
CA PHE A 158 7.20 27.74 -14.34
C PHE A 158 6.59 28.62 -15.42
N LYS A 159 5.74 28.03 -16.25
CA LYS A 159 4.84 28.73 -17.15
C LYS A 159 3.49 28.02 -17.15
N ASP A 160 2.45 28.77 -16.77
CA ASP A 160 1.07 28.28 -16.72
C ASP A 160 0.89 26.96 -15.97
N GLY A 161 1.71 26.73 -14.93
CA GLY A 161 1.65 25.55 -14.08
C GLY A 161 2.72 24.49 -14.37
N ASP A 162 3.37 24.54 -15.53
CA ASP A 162 4.36 23.53 -15.94
C ASP A 162 5.80 24.03 -15.80
N ILE A 163 6.72 23.13 -15.47
CA ILE A 163 8.16 23.46 -15.41
C ILE A 163 8.74 23.43 -16.83
N GLN A 164 9.58 24.41 -17.18
CA GLN A 164 10.18 24.53 -18.50
C GLN A 164 11.71 24.62 -18.45
N GLY A 165 12.36 24.13 -19.51
CA GLY A 165 13.79 24.26 -19.72
C GLY A 165 14.59 23.29 -18.84
N LYS A 166 15.73 23.77 -18.33
CA LYS A 166 16.62 22.93 -17.53
C LYS A 166 16.02 22.63 -16.17
N PHE A 167 16.02 21.36 -15.82
CA PHE A 167 15.58 20.87 -14.53
C PHE A 167 16.79 20.30 -13.79
N GLN A 168 17.02 20.75 -12.56
CA GLN A 168 18.06 20.18 -11.72
C GLN A 168 17.73 20.29 -10.23
N PHE A 169 17.79 19.14 -9.55
CA PHE A 169 17.66 19.02 -8.11
C PHE A 169 18.85 18.23 -7.55
N LYS A 170 19.35 18.63 -6.38
CA LYS A 170 20.43 17.95 -5.65
C LYS A 170 20.03 17.79 -4.18
N SER A 171 20.23 16.59 -3.64
CA SER A 171 20.19 16.30 -2.22
C SER A 171 21.60 15.87 -1.79
N PHE A 172 22.10 16.47 -0.72
CA PHE A 172 23.41 16.22 -0.18
C PHE A 172 23.28 15.29 1.01
N THR A 173 23.97 14.16 0.94
CA THR A 173 24.19 13.23 2.04
C THR A 173 25.67 13.33 2.44
N ASP A 174 26.05 12.91 3.64
CA ASP A 174 27.43 13.03 4.13
C ASP A 174 28.46 12.39 3.20
N ASP A 175 28.12 11.24 2.60
CA ASP A 175 29.04 10.45 1.78
C ASP A 175 28.85 10.62 0.27
N TYR A 176 27.71 11.12 -0.19
CA TYR A 176 27.38 11.20 -1.63
C TYR A 176 26.28 12.23 -1.93
N THR A 177 26.11 12.57 -3.22
CA THR A 177 25.06 13.50 -3.67
C THR A 177 24.05 12.76 -4.53
N GLN A 178 22.79 12.76 -4.10
CA GLN A 178 21.66 12.34 -4.93
C GLN A 178 21.23 13.51 -5.80
N PHE A 179 20.84 13.26 -7.05
CA PHE A 179 20.39 14.33 -7.94
C PHE A 179 19.48 13.85 -9.06
N ILE A 180 18.69 14.78 -9.59
CA ILE A 180 17.95 14.61 -10.84
C ILE A 180 18.33 15.77 -11.75
N ARG A 181 18.61 15.48 -13.01
CA ARG A 181 18.81 16.50 -14.04
C ARG A 181 18.17 16.09 -15.34
N GLY A 182 17.65 17.07 -16.08
CA GLY A 182 17.05 16.85 -17.39
C GLY A 182 16.62 18.15 -18.05
N GLU A 183 15.90 18.01 -19.15
CA GLU A 183 15.35 19.13 -19.91
C GLU A 183 13.87 18.90 -20.21
N LEU A 184 13.10 19.99 -20.11
CA LEU A 184 11.67 20.04 -20.37
C LEU A 184 11.43 21.00 -21.54
N LYS A 185 10.59 20.59 -22.49
CA LYS A 185 10.09 21.47 -23.56
C LYS A 185 9.01 22.42 -23.01
N ASP A 186 8.41 23.19 -23.90
CA ASP A 186 7.16 23.88 -23.60
C ASP A 186 6.12 22.89 -23.06
N ASP A 187 5.23 23.38 -22.19
CA ASP A 187 4.17 22.59 -21.53
C ASP A 187 4.67 21.40 -20.68
N GLY A 188 5.90 21.48 -20.14
CA GLY A 188 6.40 20.52 -19.15
C GLY A 188 6.76 19.14 -19.68
N ILE A 189 6.90 18.98 -20.99
CA ILE A 189 7.16 17.67 -21.62
C ILE A 189 8.63 17.27 -21.46
N MET A 190 8.89 16.10 -20.88
CA MET A 190 10.24 15.55 -20.72
C MET A 190 10.91 15.31 -22.06
N ASN A 191 12.16 15.76 -22.21
CA ASN A 191 12.92 15.60 -23.44
C ASN A 191 14.41 15.41 -23.18
N GLY A 192 15.10 14.77 -24.12
CA GLY A 192 16.54 14.61 -24.05
C GLY A 192 16.96 13.54 -23.03
N GLU A 193 18.17 13.69 -22.49
CA GLU A 193 18.69 12.76 -21.48
C GLU A 193 18.32 13.24 -20.09
N TRP A 194 17.78 12.34 -19.29
CA TRP A 194 17.52 12.53 -17.87
C TRP A 194 18.45 11.64 -17.07
N THR A 195 19.14 12.21 -16.08
CA THR A 195 20.02 11.47 -15.19
C THR A 195 19.49 11.56 -13.77
N PHE A 196 19.42 10.43 -13.09
CA PHE A 196 19.06 10.29 -11.71
C PHE A 196 20.20 9.61 -10.98
N VAL A 197 20.52 10.09 -9.78
CA VAL A 197 21.37 9.39 -8.82
C VAL A 197 20.62 9.36 -7.50
N TYR A 198 20.32 8.18 -7.00
CA TYR A 198 19.52 7.96 -5.81
C TYR A 198 19.97 6.70 -5.08
N GLU A 199 19.60 6.57 -3.80
CA GLU A 199 19.80 5.32 -3.05
C GLU A 199 18.55 4.45 -3.14
N ALA A 200 18.72 3.17 -3.50
CA ALA A 200 17.65 2.17 -3.48
C ALA A 200 18.19 0.85 -2.93
N GLU A 201 17.48 0.27 -1.96
CA GLU A 201 17.85 -0.99 -1.29
C GLU A 201 19.31 -1.03 -0.78
N GLY A 202 19.78 0.10 -0.22
CA GLY A 202 21.16 0.24 0.30
C GLY A 202 22.25 0.31 -0.79
N ARG A 203 21.86 0.50 -2.05
CA ARG A 203 22.76 0.67 -3.19
C ARG A 203 22.61 2.05 -3.79
N LEU A 204 23.73 2.64 -4.22
CA LEU A 204 23.72 3.92 -4.91
C LEU A 204 23.52 3.68 -6.41
N VAL A 205 22.35 4.04 -6.93
CA VAL A 205 21.94 3.78 -8.31
C VAL A 205 22.14 5.03 -9.16
N SER A 206 22.73 4.85 -10.35
CA SER A 206 22.72 5.82 -11.45
C SER A 206 21.77 5.35 -12.52
N GLU A 207 20.66 6.07 -12.70
CA GLU A 207 19.68 5.82 -13.76
C GLU A 207 19.79 6.89 -14.85
N VAL A 208 19.86 6.48 -16.11
CA VAL A 208 19.83 7.36 -17.28
C VAL A 208 18.65 6.99 -18.14
N ARG A 209 17.78 7.97 -18.43
CA ARG A 209 16.62 7.84 -19.31
C ARG A 209 16.79 8.69 -20.56
N LYS A 210 16.33 8.19 -21.70
CA LYS A 210 16.29 8.94 -22.95
C LYS A 210 14.85 9.21 -23.37
N TYR A 211 14.47 10.48 -23.40
CA TYR A 211 13.17 10.94 -23.88
C TYR A 211 13.27 11.66 -25.23
N GLU A 212 12.24 11.51 -26.05
CA GLU A 212 11.97 12.32 -27.24
C GLU A 212 10.52 12.78 -27.19
N ASP A 213 10.29 14.09 -27.03
CA ASP A 213 8.94 14.67 -27.01
C ASP A 213 7.97 13.99 -26.02
N GLY A 214 8.47 13.63 -24.83
CA GLY A 214 7.69 12.97 -23.78
C GLY A 214 7.58 11.46 -23.93
N PHE A 215 8.14 10.86 -24.99
CA PHE A 215 8.22 9.42 -25.17
C PHE A 215 9.54 8.88 -24.62
N LEU A 216 9.47 7.92 -23.70
CA LEU A 216 10.65 7.23 -23.18
C LEU A 216 11.11 6.19 -24.22
N LEU A 217 12.37 6.31 -24.65
CA LEU A 217 12.99 5.45 -25.66
C LEU A 217 13.89 4.38 -25.04
N GLY A 218 14.43 4.65 -23.85
CA GLY A 218 15.31 3.73 -23.13
C GLY A 218 15.61 4.19 -21.72
N LEU A 219 15.89 3.24 -20.83
CA LEU A 219 16.41 3.48 -19.48
C LEU A 219 17.55 2.50 -19.17
N VAL A 220 18.57 2.97 -18.46
CA VAL A 220 19.71 2.17 -17.99
C VAL A 220 19.97 2.50 -16.53
N LYS A 221 20.04 1.48 -15.68
CA LYS A 221 20.42 1.59 -14.27
C LYS A 221 21.76 0.90 -14.03
N ARG A 222 22.62 1.56 -13.26
CA ARG A 222 23.91 1.01 -12.83
C ARG A 222 24.09 1.22 -11.34
N ASP A 223 24.75 0.25 -10.70
CA ASP A 223 25.22 0.42 -9.34
C ASP A 223 26.52 1.24 -9.39
N LEU A 224 26.54 2.39 -8.74
CA LEU A 224 27.70 3.29 -8.75
C LEU A 224 28.89 2.78 -7.94
N ASN A 225 28.69 1.78 -7.07
CA ASN A 225 29.77 1.23 -6.26
C ASN A 225 30.69 0.29 -7.06
N ASN A 226 30.15 -0.45 -8.02
CA ASN A 226 30.88 -1.43 -8.84
C ASN A 226 30.76 -1.21 -10.37
N ASP A 227 29.94 -0.26 -10.82
CA ASP A 227 29.60 0.02 -12.23
C ASP A 227 28.89 -1.16 -12.95
N ASP A 228 28.29 -2.08 -12.19
CA ASP A 228 27.51 -3.18 -12.75
C ASP A 228 26.16 -2.67 -13.27
N VAL A 229 25.76 -3.13 -14.46
CA VAL A 229 24.43 -2.85 -15.01
C VAL A 229 23.39 -3.62 -14.22
N ILE A 230 22.50 -2.89 -13.56
CA ILE A 230 21.37 -3.45 -12.80
C ILE A 230 20.25 -3.80 -13.78
N GLU A 231 19.94 -2.87 -14.68
CA GLU A 231 18.79 -2.96 -15.57
C GLU A 231 19.05 -2.14 -16.83
N GLU A 232 18.64 -2.66 -17.99
CA GLU A 232 18.65 -1.93 -19.25
C GLU A 232 17.38 -2.29 -20.02
N GLN A 233 16.60 -1.28 -20.37
CA GLN A 233 15.36 -1.42 -21.11
C GLN A 233 15.36 -0.50 -22.32
N VAL A 234 15.03 -1.05 -23.48
CA VAL A 234 14.83 -0.28 -24.72
C VAL A 234 13.37 -0.42 -25.15
N PHE A 235 12.73 0.70 -25.43
CA PHE A 235 11.31 0.77 -25.75
C PHE A 235 11.11 0.65 -27.27
N PHE A 236 11.44 -0.53 -27.82
CA PHE A 236 11.44 -0.77 -29.26
C PHE A 236 10.09 -0.45 -29.92
N GLU A 237 8.98 -0.83 -29.28
CA GLU A 237 7.64 -0.55 -29.78
C GLU A 237 7.32 0.94 -29.83
N THR A 238 7.70 1.69 -28.78
CA THR A 238 7.58 3.15 -28.77
C THR A 238 8.38 3.76 -29.91
N ILE A 239 9.64 3.34 -30.08
CA ILE A 239 10.52 3.84 -31.15
C ILE A 239 9.91 3.54 -32.53
N ALA A 240 9.40 2.33 -32.74
CA ALA A 240 8.76 1.93 -33.99
C ALA A 240 7.53 2.80 -34.30
N LYS A 241 6.64 3.02 -33.32
CA LYS A 241 5.45 3.87 -33.46
C LYS A 241 5.81 5.33 -33.71
N LEU A 242 6.81 5.86 -33.00
CA LEU A 242 7.27 7.23 -33.20
C LEU A 242 7.84 7.43 -34.61
N ASN A 243 8.60 6.45 -35.13
CA ASN A 243 9.06 6.46 -36.52
C ASN A 243 7.91 6.43 -37.53
N GLN A 244 6.86 5.64 -37.28
CA GLN A 244 5.66 5.62 -38.15
C GLN A 244 4.94 6.97 -38.15
N VAL A 245 4.80 7.62 -36.98
CA VAL A 245 4.24 8.99 -36.89
C VAL A 245 5.10 9.98 -37.67
N ASN A 246 6.42 9.93 -37.50
CA ASN A 246 7.36 10.80 -38.21
C ASN A 246 7.33 10.58 -39.74
N ALA A 247 7.04 9.37 -40.19
CA ALA A 247 6.87 9.03 -41.61
C ALA A 247 5.46 9.34 -42.16
N GLY A 248 4.48 9.66 -41.31
CA GLY A 248 3.07 9.84 -41.69
C GLY A 248 2.35 8.52 -42.00
N GLU A 249 2.83 7.40 -41.46
CA GLU A 249 2.32 6.04 -41.66
C GLU A 249 1.47 5.54 -40.46
N ASN A 250 1.12 6.42 -39.52
CA ASN A 250 0.37 6.12 -38.30
C ASN A 250 -1.13 5.89 -38.57
N ASN A 251 -1.48 4.82 -39.27
CA ASN A 251 -2.87 4.43 -39.49
C ASN A 251 -3.47 3.82 -38.21
N GLY A 252 -4.57 4.40 -37.70
CA GLY A 252 -5.30 3.88 -36.56
C GLY A 252 -4.77 4.32 -35.19
N PHE A 253 -3.75 5.18 -35.12
CA PHE A 253 -3.30 5.81 -33.89
C PHE A 253 -2.63 7.16 -34.16
N ARG A 254 -2.53 7.99 -33.12
CA ARG A 254 -1.87 9.29 -33.17
C ARG A 254 -1.25 9.64 -31.81
N ILE A 255 -0.45 10.70 -31.74
CA ILE A 255 -0.01 11.25 -30.45
C ILE A 255 -1.23 11.88 -29.76
N ALA A 256 -1.40 11.61 -28.47
CA ALA A 256 -2.46 12.20 -27.68
C ALA A 256 -2.23 13.71 -27.46
N ASP A 257 -3.30 14.49 -27.56
CA ASP A 257 -3.23 15.96 -27.40
C ASP A 257 -2.93 16.33 -25.94
N GLN A 258 -3.45 15.54 -24.99
CA GLN A 258 -3.24 15.74 -23.57
C GLN A 258 -1.84 15.34 -23.10
N ASN A 259 -1.43 15.91 -21.97
CA ASN A 259 -0.23 15.53 -21.24
C ASN A 259 -0.58 14.48 -20.17
N PHE A 260 0.40 13.67 -19.83
CA PHE A 260 0.30 12.67 -18.77
C PHE A 260 1.40 12.92 -17.76
N GLY A 261 1.25 12.49 -16.51
CA GLY A 261 2.27 12.68 -15.48
C GLY A 261 3.61 11.98 -15.78
N ILE A 262 4.45 11.88 -14.75
CA ILE A 262 5.83 11.39 -14.87
C ILE A 262 5.96 9.92 -15.32
N LEU A 263 4.94 9.09 -15.09
CA LEU A 263 4.96 7.68 -15.49
C LEU A 263 4.69 7.56 -16.99
N PHE A 264 5.69 7.08 -17.72
CA PHE A 264 5.52 6.70 -19.11
C PHE A 264 4.96 5.28 -19.20
N ASN A 265 3.69 5.16 -19.63
CA ASN A 265 3.09 3.87 -19.94
C ASN A 265 2.44 3.87 -21.33
N ASP A 266 3.25 3.60 -22.35
CA ASP A 266 2.77 3.55 -23.74
C ASP A 266 2.14 2.19 -24.10
N GLY A 267 1.17 1.76 -23.29
CA GLY A 267 0.49 0.48 -23.42
C GLY A 267 1.06 -0.66 -22.61
N PHE A 268 2.05 -0.39 -21.76
CA PHE A 268 2.61 -1.35 -20.84
C PHE A 268 1.71 -1.53 -19.60
N LEU A 269 1.41 -2.79 -19.25
CA LEU A 269 0.70 -3.15 -18.01
C LEU A 269 1.63 -3.01 -16.80
N SER A 270 1.04 -2.88 -15.61
CA SER A 270 1.75 -2.61 -14.35
C SER A 270 2.92 -3.57 -14.06
N ASN A 271 2.78 -4.84 -14.44
CA ASN A 271 3.77 -5.88 -14.18
C ASN A 271 4.91 -5.98 -15.21
N SER A 272 4.84 -5.21 -16.29
CA SER A 272 5.85 -5.22 -17.35
C SER A 272 7.22 -4.71 -16.86
N PRO A 273 8.33 -5.19 -17.45
CA PRO A 273 9.66 -4.66 -17.17
C PRO A 273 9.75 -3.14 -17.41
N GLU A 274 9.08 -2.62 -18.43
CA GLU A 274 9.06 -1.20 -18.77
C GLU A 274 8.51 -0.31 -17.66
N ILE A 275 7.47 -0.76 -16.96
CA ILE A 275 6.87 -0.02 -15.85
C ILE A 275 7.71 -0.18 -14.59
N LYS A 276 8.11 -1.42 -14.26
CA LYS A 276 8.93 -1.71 -13.08
C LYS A 276 10.27 -0.97 -13.11
N GLY A 277 10.90 -0.87 -14.27
CA GLY A 277 12.17 -0.17 -14.43
C GLY A 277 12.08 1.32 -14.11
N GLN A 278 10.90 1.94 -14.17
CA GLN A 278 10.74 3.37 -13.87
C GLN A 278 10.44 3.68 -12.40
N THR A 279 10.03 2.68 -11.60
CA THR A 279 9.42 2.88 -10.27
C THR A 279 10.29 3.70 -9.33
N GLU A 280 11.52 3.26 -9.06
CA GLU A 280 12.43 3.92 -8.09
C GLU A 280 12.76 5.37 -8.50
N GLY A 281 13.14 5.59 -9.77
CA GLY A 281 13.42 6.94 -10.26
C GLY A 281 12.19 7.84 -10.28
N ASN A 282 10.99 7.29 -10.49
CA ASN A 282 9.73 8.03 -10.40
C ASN A 282 9.37 8.37 -8.96
N GLU A 283 9.62 7.47 -8.01
CA GLU A 283 9.45 7.73 -6.57
C GLU A 283 10.38 8.86 -6.13
N PHE A 284 11.67 8.79 -6.49
CA PHE A 284 12.64 9.83 -6.20
C PHE A 284 12.25 11.20 -6.79
N MET A 285 11.76 11.23 -8.03
CA MET A 285 11.24 12.46 -8.65
C MET A 285 9.97 12.96 -7.95
N THR A 286 9.07 12.06 -7.58
CA THR A 286 7.82 12.39 -6.89
C THR A 286 8.10 13.02 -5.54
N ASP A 287 9.05 12.49 -4.77
CA ASP A 287 9.40 13.04 -3.46
C ASP A 287 10.02 14.43 -3.56
N PHE A 288 10.82 14.68 -4.60
CA PHE A 288 11.23 16.04 -4.93
C PHE A 288 10.04 16.95 -5.23
N LEU A 289 9.12 16.54 -6.11
CA LEU A 289 7.96 17.35 -6.50
C LEU A 289 7.08 17.67 -5.29
N LYS A 290 6.88 16.71 -4.38
CA LYS A 290 6.18 16.95 -3.10
C LYS A 290 6.87 18.03 -2.27
N LYS A 291 8.20 18.05 -2.17
CA LYS A 291 8.95 19.08 -1.42
C LYS A 291 8.73 20.47 -1.99
N ILE A 292 8.83 20.64 -3.31
CA ILE A 292 8.73 21.97 -3.94
C ILE A 292 7.29 22.47 -4.06
N LEU A 293 6.31 21.57 -4.21
CA LEU A 293 4.90 21.92 -4.38
C LEU A 293 4.11 21.92 -3.07
N ARG A 294 4.73 21.65 -1.91
CA ARG A 294 4.07 21.48 -0.59
C ARG A 294 3.10 22.59 -0.16
N TYR A 295 3.19 23.77 -0.76
CA TYR A 295 2.31 24.92 -0.47
C TYR A 295 1.25 25.19 -1.55
N ASP A 296 1.13 24.33 -2.55
CA ASP A 296 0.19 24.44 -3.66
C ASP A 296 -0.83 23.30 -3.65
N GLU A 297 -2.05 23.63 -3.24
CA GLU A 297 -3.17 22.70 -3.12
C GLU A 297 -3.69 22.20 -4.49
N SER A 298 -3.25 22.81 -5.60
CA SER A 298 -3.57 22.34 -6.95
C SER A 298 -2.80 21.07 -7.31
N TYR A 299 -1.61 20.90 -6.75
CA TYR A 299 -0.71 19.78 -7.06
C TYR A 299 -0.67 18.72 -5.95
N LEU A 300 -0.89 19.12 -4.70
CA LEU A 300 -0.85 18.21 -3.55
C LEU A 300 -2.17 18.23 -2.79
N ASN A 301 -2.68 17.04 -2.48
CA ASN A 301 -3.83 16.90 -1.62
C ASN A 301 -3.47 17.11 -0.12
N GLN A 302 -4.47 17.00 0.75
CA GLN A 302 -4.29 17.19 2.20
C GLN A 302 -3.36 16.16 2.87
N LYS A 303 -3.10 15.03 2.20
CA LYS A 303 -2.16 13.99 2.64
C LYS A 303 -0.75 14.17 2.05
N LEU A 304 -0.50 15.27 1.32
CA LEU A 304 0.74 15.53 0.59
C LEU A 304 1.02 14.51 -0.52
N GLU A 305 -0.04 13.92 -1.08
CA GLU A 305 0.06 13.07 -2.27
C GLU A 305 -0.06 13.94 -3.52
N LEU A 306 0.77 13.65 -4.52
CA LEU A 306 0.79 14.34 -5.81
C LEU A 306 -0.45 13.96 -6.62
N ILE A 307 -1.34 14.93 -6.83
CA ILE A 307 -2.57 14.76 -7.62
C ILE A 307 -2.45 15.32 -9.04
N GLU A 308 -1.54 16.28 -9.24
CA GLU A 308 -1.20 16.85 -10.54
C GLU A 308 0.32 16.98 -10.62
N SER A 309 0.89 16.73 -11.80
CA SER A 309 2.34 16.82 -12.03
C SER A 309 2.64 18.01 -12.94
N PRO A 310 3.66 18.84 -12.65
CA PRO A 310 4.10 19.90 -13.56
C PRO A 310 5.14 19.41 -14.59
N ILE A 311 5.41 18.10 -14.59
CA ILE A 311 6.33 17.39 -15.50
C ILE A 311 5.54 16.27 -16.16
N HIS A 312 5.68 16.15 -17.47
CA HIS A 312 4.80 15.34 -18.28
C HIS A 312 5.50 14.42 -19.26
N THR A 313 4.83 13.31 -19.52
CA THR A 313 5.10 12.37 -20.62
C THR A 313 4.00 12.47 -21.68
N LYS A 314 4.25 11.86 -22.85
CA LYS A 314 3.29 11.69 -23.94
C LYS A 314 2.97 10.22 -24.14
N LYS A 315 1.82 9.96 -24.77
CA LYS A 315 1.34 8.61 -25.12
C LYS A 315 0.71 8.64 -26.50
N PHE A 316 0.64 7.48 -27.14
CA PHE A 316 -0.24 7.31 -28.29
C PHE A 316 -1.70 7.14 -27.84
N VAL A 317 -2.63 7.51 -28.71
CA VAL A 317 -4.05 7.21 -28.60
C VAL A 317 -4.47 6.43 -29.84
N PHE A 318 -5.12 5.30 -29.61
CA PHE A 318 -5.56 4.34 -30.62
C PHE A 318 -7.02 4.60 -30.97
N GLU A 319 -7.30 4.67 -32.27
CA GLU A 319 -8.64 4.93 -32.77
C GLU A 319 -9.51 3.67 -32.68
N LEU A 320 -10.65 3.80 -31.99
CA LEU A 320 -11.60 2.71 -31.81
C LEU A 320 -12.71 2.81 -32.86
N ASN A 321 -12.95 1.72 -33.58
CA ASN A 321 -14.10 1.62 -34.48
C ASN A 321 -15.41 1.43 -33.69
N ARG A 322 -16.56 1.59 -34.36
CA ARG A 322 -17.89 1.50 -33.70
C ARG A 322 -18.15 0.17 -32.99
N ASN A 323 -17.64 -0.94 -33.52
CA ASN A 323 -17.83 -2.25 -32.90
C ASN A 323 -16.96 -2.37 -31.63
N GLN A 324 -15.70 -1.92 -31.69
CA GLN A 324 -14.79 -1.91 -30.54
C GLN A 324 -15.30 -1.01 -29.42
N GLN A 325 -15.82 0.18 -29.75
CA GLN A 325 -16.46 1.08 -28.79
C GLN A 325 -17.63 0.41 -28.09
N LYS A 326 -18.50 -0.26 -28.84
CA LYS A 326 -19.63 -1.01 -28.26
C LYS A 326 -19.15 -2.11 -27.31
N ILE A 327 -18.11 -2.87 -27.68
CA ILE A 327 -17.53 -3.90 -26.81
C ILE A 327 -17.00 -3.28 -25.51
N ILE A 328 -16.22 -2.20 -25.59
CA ILE A 328 -15.65 -1.51 -24.41
C ILE A 328 -16.76 -1.00 -23.48
N GLU A 329 -17.91 -0.58 -24.01
CA GLU A 329 -19.04 -0.11 -23.20
C GLU A 329 -19.83 -1.26 -22.53
N GLU A 330 -19.95 -2.41 -23.18
CA GLU A 330 -20.74 -3.55 -22.67
C GLU A 330 -19.93 -4.53 -21.81
N LEU A 331 -18.65 -4.72 -22.11
CA LEU A 331 -17.79 -5.74 -21.52
C LEU A 331 -17.65 -5.62 -19.99
N PRO A 332 -17.48 -4.42 -19.38
CA PRO A 332 -17.41 -4.29 -17.93
C PRO A 332 -18.64 -4.87 -17.22
N ALA A 333 -19.84 -4.63 -17.76
CA ALA A 333 -21.07 -5.14 -17.16
C ALA A 333 -21.16 -6.69 -17.23
N LYS A 334 -20.74 -7.29 -18.37
CA LYS A 334 -20.67 -8.74 -18.52
C LYS A 334 -19.66 -9.35 -17.54
N PHE A 335 -18.51 -8.70 -17.38
CA PHE A 335 -17.47 -9.12 -16.45
C PHE A 335 -17.93 -9.01 -14.99
N ASP A 336 -18.58 -7.90 -14.61
CA ASP A 336 -19.09 -7.69 -13.25
C ASP A 336 -20.16 -8.71 -12.86
N GLU A 337 -21.03 -9.09 -13.80
CA GLU A 337 -22.01 -10.16 -13.57
C GLU A 337 -21.31 -11.52 -13.32
N LEU A 338 -20.33 -11.85 -14.15
CA LEU A 338 -19.53 -13.08 -14.00
C LEU A 338 -18.78 -13.10 -12.66
N LEU A 339 -18.14 -12.00 -12.28
CA LEU A 339 -17.44 -11.85 -11.01
C LEU A 339 -18.41 -12.03 -9.84
N LYS A 340 -19.55 -11.34 -9.87
CA LYS A 340 -20.59 -11.43 -8.83
C LYS A 340 -21.08 -12.87 -8.64
N VAL A 341 -21.43 -13.57 -9.73
CA VAL A 341 -21.89 -14.96 -9.66
C VAL A 341 -20.80 -15.87 -9.08
N THR A 342 -19.56 -15.67 -9.50
CA THR A 342 -18.45 -16.50 -9.06
C THR A 342 -18.18 -16.29 -7.56
N GLN A 343 -18.18 -15.04 -7.11
CA GLN A 343 -18.02 -14.68 -5.71
C GLN A 343 -19.18 -15.21 -4.84
N GLU A 344 -20.42 -15.04 -5.28
CA GLU A 344 -21.61 -15.54 -4.57
C GLU A 344 -21.51 -17.04 -4.29
N PHE A 345 -21.07 -17.85 -5.25
CA PHE A 345 -20.96 -19.30 -5.08
C PHE A 345 -19.68 -19.72 -4.35
N LYS A 346 -18.57 -18.98 -4.51
CA LYS A 346 -17.36 -19.17 -3.71
C LYS A 346 -17.67 -19.02 -2.22
N GLU A 347 -18.39 -17.96 -1.86
CA GLU A 347 -18.71 -17.61 -0.47
C GLU A 347 -19.95 -18.36 0.07
N ARG A 348 -20.60 -19.21 -0.73
CA ARG A 348 -21.80 -19.93 -0.31
C ARG A 348 -21.45 -21.10 0.60
N ASN A 349 -21.69 -20.92 1.89
CA ASN A 349 -21.46 -21.93 2.93
C ASN A 349 -22.05 -23.30 2.61
N ALA A 350 -23.29 -23.35 2.09
CA ALA A 350 -23.94 -24.59 1.69
C ALA A 350 -23.13 -25.36 0.63
N LEU A 351 -22.46 -24.67 -0.30
CA LEU A 351 -21.59 -25.32 -1.29
C LEU A 351 -20.31 -25.86 -0.64
N GLY A 352 -19.65 -25.05 0.18
CA GLY A 352 -18.41 -25.44 0.86
C GLY A 352 -18.60 -26.64 1.79
N LEU A 353 -19.67 -26.64 2.59
CA LEU A 353 -19.97 -27.70 3.55
C LEU A 353 -20.41 -28.99 2.87
N ASN A 354 -21.18 -28.89 1.78
CA ASN A 354 -21.67 -30.09 1.09
C ASN A 354 -20.76 -30.58 -0.02
N ARG A 355 -19.59 -29.95 -0.26
CA ARG A 355 -18.67 -30.29 -1.37
C ARG A 355 -18.31 -31.78 -1.43
N GLN A 356 -18.20 -32.45 -0.29
CA GLN A 356 -17.83 -33.87 -0.19
C GLN A 356 -19.00 -34.86 -0.37
N LYS A 357 -20.21 -34.36 -0.68
CA LYS A 357 -21.38 -35.21 -0.97
C LYS A 357 -21.26 -35.97 -2.28
N SER A 358 -20.60 -35.38 -3.29
CA SER A 358 -20.36 -36.02 -4.58
C SER A 358 -19.13 -35.44 -5.26
N ASP A 359 -18.49 -36.25 -6.10
CA ASP A 359 -17.32 -35.88 -6.91
C ASP A 359 -17.57 -34.57 -7.67
N SER A 360 -18.69 -34.49 -8.39
CA SER A 360 -19.07 -33.32 -9.18
C SER A 360 -19.34 -32.06 -8.33
N LEU A 361 -19.78 -32.20 -7.07
CA LEU A 361 -19.99 -31.04 -6.19
C LEU A 361 -18.67 -30.51 -5.63
N SER A 362 -17.71 -31.40 -5.33
CA SER A 362 -16.35 -31.01 -4.98
C SER A 362 -15.68 -30.28 -6.14
N ALA A 363 -15.79 -30.83 -7.36
CA ALA A 363 -15.30 -30.19 -8.58
C ALA A 363 -15.95 -28.81 -8.81
N THR A 364 -17.25 -28.68 -8.53
CA THR A 364 -17.99 -27.40 -8.66
C THR A 364 -17.52 -26.36 -7.65
N TYR A 365 -17.30 -26.74 -6.39
CA TYR A 365 -16.76 -25.84 -5.38
C TYR A 365 -15.36 -25.34 -5.77
N SER A 366 -14.45 -26.24 -6.15
CA SER A 366 -13.10 -25.87 -6.60
C SER A 366 -13.10 -25.06 -7.89
N PHE A 367 -14.08 -25.25 -8.77
CA PHE A 367 -14.27 -24.39 -9.94
C PHE A 367 -14.53 -22.93 -9.55
N PHE A 368 -15.46 -22.65 -8.64
CA PHE A 368 -15.78 -21.29 -8.24
C PHE A 368 -14.62 -20.60 -7.51
N GLU A 369 -13.89 -21.33 -6.66
CA GLU A 369 -12.63 -20.85 -6.05
C GLU A 369 -11.61 -20.44 -7.13
N PHE A 370 -11.29 -21.36 -8.03
CA PHE A 370 -10.32 -21.13 -9.09
C PHE A 370 -10.74 -19.98 -10.02
N GLN A 371 -12.00 -19.97 -10.44
CA GLN A 371 -12.54 -18.97 -11.35
C GLN A 371 -12.52 -17.58 -10.70
N ASN A 372 -12.80 -17.46 -9.41
CA ASN A 372 -12.76 -16.18 -8.70
C ASN A 372 -11.34 -15.60 -8.69
N GLU A 373 -10.34 -16.43 -8.36
CA GLU A 373 -8.94 -16.00 -8.35
C GLU A 373 -8.43 -15.69 -9.77
N LYS A 374 -8.91 -16.43 -10.79
CA LYS A 374 -8.62 -16.13 -12.19
C LYS A 374 -9.20 -14.77 -12.60
N LEU A 375 -10.45 -14.48 -12.25
CA LEU A 375 -11.12 -13.22 -12.60
C LEU A 375 -10.44 -12.00 -11.96
N LYS A 376 -9.91 -12.11 -10.74
CA LYS A 376 -9.15 -11.01 -10.12
C LYS A 376 -7.98 -10.52 -10.99
N ARG A 377 -7.37 -11.40 -11.79
CA ARG A 377 -6.26 -11.06 -12.69
C ARG A 377 -6.70 -10.19 -13.88
N PHE A 378 -8.00 -10.14 -14.18
CA PHE A 378 -8.55 -9.26 -15.21
C PHE A 378 -8.79 -7.83 -14.73
N ASN A 379 -8.80 -7.59 -13.41
CA ASN A 379 -9.23 -6.31 -12.84
C ASN A 379 -8.49 -5.11 -13.42
N GLU A 380 -7.16 -5.18 -13.54
CA GLU A 380 -6.38 -4.09 -14.13
C GLU A 380 -6.87 -3.75 -15.55
N LEU A 381 -6.99 -4.76 -16.42
CA LEU A 381 -7.44 -4.55 -17.79
C LEU A 381 -8.89 -4.05 -17.84
N MET A 382 -9.78 -4.61 -17.01
CA MET A 382 -11.18 -4.20 -16.94
C MET A 382 -11.34 -2.76 -16.43
N ASP A 383 -10.51 -2.33 -15.48
CA ASP A 383 -10.50 -0.96 -15.00
C ASP A 383 -10.06 0.00 -16.10
N LYS A 384 -9.04 -0.33 -16.90
CA LYS A 384 -8.63 0.47 -18.06
C LYS A 384 -9.72 0.57 -19.12
N ILE A 385 -10.49 -0.50 -19.33
CA ILE A 385 -11.65 -0.50 -20.24
C ILE A 385 -12.75 0.41 -19.67
N ARG A 386 -13.06 0.28 -18.37
CA ARG A 386 -14.10 1.05 -17.67
C ARG A 386 -13.80 2.55 -17.65
N THR A 387 -12.55 2.94 -17.41
CA THR A 387 -12.11 4.36 -17.43
C THR A 387 -11.85 4.88 -18.83
N LYS A 388 -11.99 4.04 -19.86
CA LYS A 388 -11.62 4.31 -21.26
C LYS A 388 -10.13 4.61 -21.46
N GLU A 389 -9.29 4.41 -20.44
CA GLU A 389 -7.84 4.52 -20.56
C GLU A 389 -7.24 3.51 -21.52
N ILE A 390 -7.94 2.38 -21.78
CA ILE A 390 -7.52 1.36 -22.75
C ILE A 390 -7.20 1.91 -24.15
N GLN A 391 -7.77 3.07 -24.52
CA GLN A 391 -7.45 3.73 -25.79
C GLN A 391 -6.01 4.27 -25.87
N PHE A 392 -5.31 4.36 -24.73
CA PHE A 392 -3.90 4.75 -24.67
C PHE A 392 -2.99 3.52 -24.58
N TYR A 393 -3.54 2.32 -24.75
CA TYR A 393 -2.80 1.07 -24.69
C TYR A 393 -2.74 0.40 -26.05
N ASP A 394 -1.54 -0.02 -26.43
CA ASP A 394 -1.31 -0.80 -27.62
C ASP A 394 -1.76 -2.25 -27.41
N VAL A 395 -3.00 -2.52 -27.78
CA VAL A 395 -3.58 -3.85 -27.62
C VAL A 395 -2.89 -4.92 -28.45
N ASN A 396 -2.18 -4.55 -29.53
CA ASN A 396 -1.40 -5.51 -30.31
C ASN A 396 -0.18 -5.98 -29.53
N TYR A 397 0.48 -5.06 -28.82
CA TYR A 397 1.59 -5.40 -27.93
C TYR A 397 1.10 -6.33 -26.80
N ILE A 398 0.00 -5.98 -26.14
CA ILE A 398 -0.63 -6.81 -25.10
C ILE A 398 -0.95 -8.22 -25.63
N ALA A 399 -1.47 -8.32 -26.87
CA ALA A 399 -1.76 -9.59 -27.51
C ALA A 399 -0.51 -10.42 -27.85
N GLN A 400 0.63 -9.76 -28.14
CA GLN A 400 1.89 -10.42 -28.48
C GLN A 400 2.59 -11.00 -27.25
N GLU A 401 2.68 -10.22 -26.17
CA GLU A 401 3.19 -10.67 -24.87
C GLU A 401 2.32 -11.79 -24.29
N GLY A 402 1.03 -11.75 -24.60
CA GLY A 402 0.05 -12.70 -24.13
C GLY A 402 -0.57 -12.27 -22.80
N LEU A 403 -1.78 -12.75 -22.58
CA LEU A 403 -2.52 -12.49 -21.35
C LEU A 403 -2.38 -13.70 -20.45
N GLU A 404 -1.63 -13.57 -19.35
CA GLU A 404 -1.38 -14.67 -18.40
C GLU A 404 -2.66 -15.30 -17.84
N PHE A 405 -3.75 -14.54 -17.84
CA PHE A 405 -5.06 -14.97 -17.35
C PHE A 405 -5.96 -15.60 -18.43
N VAL A 406 -5.55 -15.61 -19.70
CA VAL A 406 -6.27 -16.26 -20.79
C VAL A 406 -5.64 -17.62 -21.08
N SER A 407 -6.46 -18.67 -20.97
CA SER A 407 -6.06 -20.06 -21.22
C SER A 407 -7.14 -20.78 -22.02
N GLY A 408 -6.71 -21.59 -22.99
CA GLY A 408 -7.61 -22.48 -23.74
C GLY A 408 -8.03 -23.71 -22.96
N MET A 409 -7.29 -24.07 -21.91
CA MET A 409 -7.61 -25.17 -21.01
C MET A 409 -7.16 -24.82 -19.59
N ASP A 410 -8.08 -24.93 -18.64
CA ASP A 410 -7.78 -24.88 -17.22
C ASP A 410 -7.76 -26.28 -16.62
N LYS A 411 -6.80 -26.51 -15.72
CA LYS A 411 -6.70 -27.74 -14.92
C LYS A 411 -6.88 -27.39 -13.45
N ILE A 412 -8.02 -27.78 -12.89
CA ILE A 412 -8.41 -27.44 -11.53
C ILE A 412 -8.24 -28.69 -10.67
N LYS A 413 -7.31 -28.64 -9.71
CA LYS A 413 -7.13 -29.72 -8.73
C LYS A 413 -8.18 -29.61 -7.64
N TYR A 414 -8.80 -30.73 -7.29
CA TYR A 414 -9.79 -30.80 -6.21
C TYR A 414 -9.67 -32.12 -5.45
N ASN A 415 -10.11 -32.15 -4.19
CA ASN A 415 -10.05 -33.34 -3.35
C ASN A 415 -11.45 -33.93 -3.16
N PHE A 416 -11.62 -35.22 -3.44
CA PHE A 416 -12.84 -35.94 -3.15
C PHE A 416 -12.53 -37.33 -2.58
N GLY A 417 -13.02 -37.60 -1.37
CA GLY A 417 -12.82 -38.90 -0.71
C GLY A 417 -11.35 -39.22 -0.40
N GLY A 418 -10.53 -38.20 -0.15
CA GLY A 418 -9.09 -38.34 0.14
C GLY A 418 -8.20 -38.47 -1.10
N GLU A 419 -8.77 -38.47 -2.31
CA GLU A 419 -8.01 -38.49 -3.57
C GLU A 419 -7.97 -37.10 -4.21
N VAL A 420 -6.79 -36.71 -4.71
CA VAL A 420 -6.64 -35.52 -5.54
C VAL A 420 -7.02 -35.85 -6.98
N LYS A 421 -8.06 -35.19 -7.48
CA LYS A 421 -8.56 -35.29 -8.85
C LYS A 421 -8.31 -33.99 -9.62
N VAL A 422 -8.45 -34.06 -10.94
CA VAL A 422 -8.24 -32.93 -11.85
C VAL A 422 -9.48 -32.76 -12.71
N LEU A 423 -10.06 -31.57 -12.68
CA LEU A 423 -11.11 -31.12 -13.58
C LEU A 423 -10.45 -30.34 -14.72
N GLU A 424 -10.68 -30.76 -15.96
CA GLU A 424 -10.22 -30.04 -17.14
C GLU A 424 -11.39 -29.27 -17.76
N ILE A 425 -11.18 -27.97 -18.01
CA ILE A 425 -12.18 -27.09 -18.61
C ILE A 425 -11.58 -26.45 -19.83
N GLU A 426 -12.20 -26.70 -20.98
CA GLU A 426 -11.82 -26.10 -22.25
C GLU A 426 -12.59 -24.80 -22.48
N TYR A 427 -11.88 -23.78 -22.94
CA TYR A 427 -12.45 -22.49 -23.35
C TYR A 427 -12.13 -22.23 -24.82
N TYR A 428 -13.08 -21.62 -25.51
CA TYR A 428 -12.80 -21.02 -26.80
C TYR A 428 -11.98 -19.76 -26.60
N VAL A 429 -10.79 -19.71 -27.21
CA VAL A 429 -9.91 -18.55 -27.21
C VAL A 429 -9.84 -18.03 -28.65
N GLY A 430 -10.33 -16.81 -28.87
CA GLY A 430 -10.21 -16.14 -30.16
C GLY A 430 -8.78 -15.71 -30.47
N ASP A 431 -8.53 -15.24 -31.69
CA ASP A 431 -7.22 -14.69 -32.05
C ASP A 431 -7.09 -13.24 -31.57
N PHE A 432 -6.40 -13.05 -30.45
CA PHE A 432 -6.16 -11.73 -29.87
C PHE A 432 -5.29 -10.82 -30.76
N LYS A 433 -4.54 -11.37 -31.72
CA LYS A 433 -3.73 -10.58 -32.65
C LYS A 433 -4.56 -10.04 -33.82
N GLU A 434 -5.64 -10.73 -34.17
CA GLU A 434 -6.54 -10.31 -35.25
C GLU A 434 -7.61 -9.32 -34.73
N ASP A 435 -8.27 -9.65 -33.63
CA ASP A 435 -9.28 -8.79 -33.00
C ASP A 435 -9.24 -8.93 -31.48
N PHE A 436 -8.37 -8.13 -30.84
CA PHE A 436 -8.19 -8.15 -29.39
C PHE A 436 -9.52 -7.99 -28.63
N TYR A 437 -10.32 -6.99 -28.99
CA TYR A 437 -11.55 -6.67 -28.28
C TYR A 437 -12.62 -7.75 -28.51
N GLY A 438 -12.76 -8.23 -29.75
CA GLY A 438 -13.67 -9.34 -30.06
C GLY A 438 -13.27 -10.64 -29.38
N ALA A 439 -11.98 -10.97 -29.36
CA ALA A 439 -11.45 -12.16 -28.69
C ALA A 439 -11.68 -12.09 -27.16
N LEU A 440 -11.46 -10.92 -26.55
CA LEU A 440 -11.70 -10.70 -25.13
C LEU A 440 -13.19 -10.82 -24.76
N ASP A 441 -14.09 -10.21 -25.55
CA ASP A 441 -15.55 -10.34 -25.35
C ASP A 441 -16.01 -11.79 -25.48
N ALA A 442 -15.54 -12.49 -26.52
CA ALA A 442 -15.84 -13.89 -26.74
C ALA A 442 -15.34 -14.78 -25.59
N TYR A 443 -14.15 -14.49 -25.05
CA TYR A 443 -13.59 -15.24 -23.92
C TYR A 443 -14.42 -15.05 -22.65
N VAL A 444 -14.78 -13.81 -22.30
CA VAL A 444 -15.64 -13.51 -21.14
C VAL A 444 -17.03 -14.14 -21.30
N LEU A 445 -17.59 -14.14 -22.51
CA LEU A 445 -18.86 -14.82 -22.80
C LEU A 445 -18.76 -16.34 -22.62
N GLU A 446 -17.66 -16.97 -23.08
CA GLU A 446 -17.47 -18.41 -22.88
C GLU A 446 -17.25 -18.75 -21.41
N MET A 447 -16.48 -17.94 -20.68
CA MET A 447 -16.36 -18.06 -19.22
C MET A 447 -17.73 -17.98 -18.54
N ASN A 448 -18.57 -17.02 -18.90
CA ASN A 448 -19.91 -16.90 -18.34
C ASN A 448 -20.80 -18.12 -18.67
N LYS A 449 -20.70 -18.65 -19.89
CA LYS A 449 -21.42 -19.87 -20.31
C LYS A 449 -20.97 -21.10 -19.51
N VAL A 450 -19.67 -21.25 -19.25
CA VAL A 450 -19.14 -22.33 -18.41
C VAL A 450 -19.60 -22.14 -16.96
N THR A 451 -19.42 -20.95 -16.38
CA THR A 451 -19.86 -20.61 -15.02
C THR A 451 -21.35 -20.88 -14.83
N SER A 452 -22.18 -20.56 -15.81
CA SER A 452 -23.62 -20.81 -15.77
C SER A 452 -23.97 -22.31 -15.67
N LYS A 453 -23.18 -23.21 -16.27
CA LYS A 453 -23.38 -24.66 -16.15
C LYS A 453 -23.10 -25.13 -14.73
N PHE A 454 -22.00 -24.67 -14.14
CA PHE A 454 -21.64 -24.98 -12.75
C PHE A 454 -22.63 -24.39 -11.76
N LYS A 455 -23.07 -23.14 -11.98
CA LYS A 455 -24.15 -22.50 -11.22
C LYS A 455 -25.42 -23.34 -11.23
N ALA A 456 -25.94 -23.70 -12.41
CA ALA A 456 -27.16 -24.48 -12.52
C ALA A 456 -27.04 -25.87 -11.87
N TYR A 457 -25.85 -26.48 -11.89
CA TYR A 457 -25.58 -27.71 -11.16
C TYR A 457 -25.60 -27.48 -9.64
N ALA A 458 -24.86 -26.49 -9.15
CA ALA A 458 -24.81 -26.14 -7.74
C ALA A 458 -26.20 -25.82 -7.19
N GLU A 459 -26.96 -24.93 -7.83
CA GLU A 459 -28.33 -24.57 -7.42
C GLU A 459 -29.24 -25.80 -7.32
N ARG A 460 -29.14 -26.75 -8.25
CA ARG A 460 -29.94 -27.98 -8.21
C ARG A 460 -29.57 -28.87 -7.03
N GLN A 461 -28.29 -28.98 -6.70
CA GLN A 461 -27.82 -29.77 -5.56
C GLN A 461 -28.17 -29.09 -4.23
N LEU A 462 -27.96 -27.77 -4.15
CA LEU A 462 -28.16 -26.96 -2.95
C LEU A 462 -29.65 -26.74 -2.66
N SER A 463 -30.51 -26.58 -3.66
CA SER A 463 -31.96 -26.44 -3.45
C SER A 463 -32.57 -27.63 -2.70
N ARG A 464 -31.99 -28.83 -2.81
CA ARG A 464 -32.41 -30.00 -2.03
C ARG A 464 -31.90 -29.99 -0.59
N ILE A 465 -30.81 -29.28 -0.34
CA ILE A 465 -30.11 -29.21 0.95
C ILE A 465 -30.64 -28.03 1.78
N GLU A 466 -30.87 -26.90 1.15
CA GLU A 466 -31.32 -25.63 1.74
C GLU A 466 -32.84 -25.56 2.02
N GLN A 467 -33.59 -26.64 1.78
CA GLN A 467 -35.02 -26.70 2.13
C GLN A 467 -35.27 -26.67 3.64
N ASP A 468 -34.24 -26.89 4.44
CA ASP A 468 -34.30 -26.91 5.90
C ASP A 468 -33.68 -25.62 6.49
N SER A 469 -34.53 -24.77 7.07
CA SER A 469 -34.09 -23.50 7.66
C SER A 469 -33.15 -23.68 8.85
N ASP A 470 -33.27 -24.79 9.60
CA ASP A 470 -32.42 -25.04 10.75
C ASP A 470 -31.00 -25.40 10.32
N LEU A 471 -30.86 -26.25 9.28
CA LEU A 471 -29.56 -26.55 8.69
C LEU A 471 -28.93 -25.31 8.08
N LYS A 472 -29.71 -24.50 7.35
CA LYS A 472 -29.22 -23.27 6.75
C LYS A 472 -28.60 -22.32 7.80
N ASN A 473 -29.30 -22.11 8.92
CA ASN A 473 -28.80 -21.26 10.00
C ASN A 473 -27.50 -21.83 10.64
N LEU A 474 -27.38 -23.15 10.73
CA LEU A 474 -26.15 -23.80 11.22
C LEU A 474 -25.00 -23.66 10.22
N GLU A 475 -25.27 -23.88 8.94
CA GLU A 475 -24.28 -23.73 7.86
C GLU A 475 -23.76 -22.29 7.77
N GLU A 476 -24.64 -21.29 7.92
CA GLU A 476 -24.27 -19.87 8.00
C GLU A 476 -23.32 -19.59 9.17
N LYS A 477 -23.68 -20.05 10.37
CA LYS A 477 -22.82 -19.91 11.56
C LYS A 477 -21.46 -20.59 11.42
N ILE A 478 -21.43 -21.80 10.86
CA ILE A 478 -20.19 -22.54 10.64
C ILE A 478 -19.28 -21.76 9.68
N GLY A 479 -19.83 -21.24 8.59
CA GLY A 479 -19.07 -20.45 7.62
C GLY A 479 -18.52 -19.15 8.20
N GLU A 480 -19.37 -18.38 8.90
CA GLU A 480 -18.95 -17.14 9.57
C GLU A 480 -17.82 -17.38 10.56
N ARG A 481 -17.96 -18.38 11.46
CA ARG A 481 -16.92 -18.72 12.43
C ARG A 481 -15.66 -19.25 11.77
N LYS A 482 -15.78 -20.08 10.72
CA LYS A 482 -14.61 -20.63 10.01
C LYS A 482 -13.78 -19.51 9.38
N ASN A 483 -14.43 -18.55 8.73
CA ASN A 483 -13.73 -17.43 8.09
C ASN A 483 -13.00 -16.55 9.12
N GLN A 484 -13.68 -16.20 10.22
CA GLN A 484 -13.06 -15.44 11.32
C GLN A 484 -11.84 -16.15 11.89
N LEU A 485 -11.96 -17.46 12.07
CA LEU A 485 -10.88 -18.25 12.66
C LEU A 485 -9.71 -18.47 11.70
N ASP A 486 -9.98 -18.64 10.40
CA ASP A 486 -8.93 -18.72 9.38
C ASP A 486 -8.11 -17.44 9.31
N GLU A 487 -8.74 -16.27 9.40
CA GLU A 487 -8.03 -14.98 9.48
C GLU A 487 -7.16 -14.89 10.75
N LEU A 488 -7.71 -15.28 11.91
CA LEU A 488 -6.98 -15.31 13.18
C LEU A 488 -5.75 -16.24 13.16
N TYR A 489 -5.86 -17.39 12.50
CA TYR A 489 -4.81 -18.41 12.38
C TYR A 489 -4.00 -18.31 11.09
N THR A 490 -4.01 -17.18 10.39
CA THR A 490 -3.12 -16.91 9.25
C THR A 490 -2.42 -15.55 9.29
N GLY A 491 -2.88 -14.58 10.09
CA GLY A 491 -2.23 -13.27 10.27
C GLY A 491 -1.08 -13.30 11.29
N PHE A 492 0.15 -13.61 10.84
CA PHE A 492 1.29 -13.92 11.73
C PHE A 492 2.51 -12.99 11.69
N GLU A 493 2.47 -11.86 10.97
CA GLU A 493 3.69 -11.08 10.65
C GLU A 493 4.43 -10.49 11.86
N GLU A 494 3.82 -10.44 13.06
CA GLU A 494 4.42 -9.84 14.26
C GLU A 494 4.72 -10.84 15.41
N LYS A 495 4.60 -12.16 15.18
CA LYS A 495 4.81 -13.18 16.24
C LYS A 495 6.18 -13.86 16.17
N ASP A 496 6.64 -14.40 17.30
CA ASP A 496 7.88 -15.18 17.38
C ASP A 496 7.79 -16.53 16.63
N GLU A 497 8.93 -17.06 16.21
CA GLU A 497 9.04 -18.27 15.36
C GLU A 497 8.32 -19.49 15.96
N LEU A 498 8.47 -19.72 17.27
CA LEU A 498 7.84 -20.85 17.95
C LEU A 498 6.31 -20.75 17.91
N THR A 499 5.77 -19.56 18.19
CA THR A 499 4.32 -19.32 18.13
C THR A 499 3.80 -19.48 16.70
N GLN A 500 4.54 -19.02 15.69
CA GLN A 500 4.17 -19.18 14.29
C GLN A 500 4.10 -20.65 13.87
N GLU A 501 5.12 -21.45 14.22
CA GLU A 501 5.14 -22.89 13.93
C GLU A 501 3.95 -23.61 14.57
N LEU A 502 3.65 -23.31 15.84
CA LEU A 502 2.56 -23.93 16.59
C LEU A 502 1.19 -23.60 15.97
N LEU A 503 0.93 -22.33 15.69
CA LEU A 503 -0.35 -21.90 15.10
C LEU A 503 -0.52 -22.43 13.67
N SER A 504 0.57 -22.50 12.89
CA SER A 504 0.57 -23.12 11.55
C SER A 504 0.25 -24.61 11.62
N ALA A 505 0.83 -25.34 12.57
CA ALA A 505 0.54 -26.76 12.78
C ALA A 505 -0.93 -27.01 13.16
N ILE A 506 -1.49 -26.19 14.05
CA ILE A 506 -2.91 -26.27 14.44
C ILE A 506 -3.83 -25.94 13.26
N ASN A 507 -3.50 -24.90 12.49
CA ASN A 507 -4.26 -24.56 11.29
C ASN A 507 -4.27 -25.73 10.30
N SER A 508 -3.13 -26.40 10.10
CA SER A 508 -3.04 -27.57 9.23
C SER A 508 -3.81 -28.78 9.77
N ASN A 509 -3.50 -29.22 11.00
CA ASN A 509 -4.01 -30.51 11.49
C ASN A 509 -5.46 -30.43 11.98
N ILE A 510 -5.87 -29.30 12.56
CA ILE A 510 -7.20 -29.15 13.18
C ILE A 510 -8.14 -28.38 12.25
N LEU A 511 -7.79 -27.13 11.91
CA LEU A 511 -8.69 -26.26 11.14
C LEU A 511 -8.83 -26.64 9.67
N LYS A 512 -7.89 -27.44 9.14
CA LYS A 512 -8.00 -28.06 7.82
C LYS A 512 -8.34 -29.54 7.94
N ASP A 513 -7.45 -30.38 8.47
CA ASP A 513 -7.62 -31.84 8.36
C ASP A 513 -8.78 -32.40 9.20
N ASP A 514 -8.82 -32.11 10.50
CA ASP A 514 -9.93 -32.57 11.37
C ASP A 514 -11.27 -31.93 10.97
N TYR A 515 -11.29 -30.62 10.72
CA TYR A 515 -12.47 -29.94 10.18
C TYR A 515 -12.98 -30.61 8.90
N ASN A 516 -12.10 -30.92 7.94
CA ASN A 516 -12.48 -31.60 6.70
C ASN A 516 -13.03 -33.00 6.96
N ARG A 517 -12.45 -33.74 7.90
CA ARG A 517 -12.92 -35.08 8.31
C ARG A 517 -14.35 -35.02 8.86
N ILE A 518 -14.64 -34.07 9.74
CA ILE A 518 -16.00 -33.90 10.30
C ILE A 518 -16.95 -33.40 9.20
N ASN A 519 -16.53 -32.43 8.39
CA ASN A 519 -17.31 -31.90 7.29
C ASN A 519 -17.64 -32.97 6.23
N GLU A 520 -16.76 -33.94 6.01
CA GLU A 520 -17.04 -35.10 5.16
C GLU A 520 -18.21 -35.95 5.69
N ARG A 521 -18.25 -36.19 7.01
CA ARG A 521 -19.37 -36.92 7.64
C ARG A 521 -20.66 -36.12 7.55
N TYR A 522 -20.58 -34.81 7.78
CA TYR A 522 -21.70 -33.88 7.59
C TYR A 522 -22.25 -33.95 6.15
N ALA A 523 -21.39 -33.83 5.14
CA ALA A 523 -21.78 -33.80 3.73
C ALA A 523 -22.41 -35.11 3.23
N LYS A 524 -21.89 -36.27 3.71
CA LYS A 524 -22.36 -37.61 3.34
C LYS A 524 -23.67 -38.01 4.04
N SER A 525 -24.06 -37.30 5.09
CA SER A 525 -25.26 -37.62 5.87
C SER A 525 -26.55 -37.18 5.17
N GLU A 526 -27.49 -38.10 4.97
CA GLU A 526 -28.82 -37.80 4.42
C GLU A 526 -29.87 -37.49 5.49
N GLN A 527 -29.67 -38.00 6.71
CA GLN A 527 -30.61 -37.80 7.82
C GLN A 527 -30.35 -36.45 8.52
N PHE A 528 -31.41 -35.66 8.68
CA PHE A 528 -31.35 -34.35 9.35
C PHE A 528 -30.71 -34.42 10.74
N SER A 529 -31.08 -35.41 11.57
CA SER A 529 -30.54 -35.53 12.94
C SER A 529 -29.02 -35.69 12.93
N ILE A 530 -28.49 -36.56 12.06
CA ILE A 530 -27.04 -36.80 11.96
C ILE A 530 -26.33 -35.55 11.43
N LYS A 531 -26.90 -34.87 10.43
CA LYS A 531 -26.35 -33.60 9.93
C LYS A 531 -26.30 -32.53 11.02
N LYS A 532 -27.35 -32.42 11.83
CA LYS A 532 -27.40 -31.47 12.93
C LYS A 532 -26.33 -31.77 13.98
N ASP A 533 -26.14 -33.04 14.32
CA ASP A 533 -25.11 -33.47 15.29
C ASP A 533 -23.69 -33.15 14.76
N GLU A 534 -23.38 -33.52 13.52
CA GLU A 534 -22.07 -33.19 12.90
C GLU A 534 -21.86 -31.68 12.73
N ALA A 535 -22.91 -30.91 12.43
CA ALA A 535 -22.84 -29.45 12.39
C ALA A 535 -22.51 -28.85 13.76
N ASN A 536 -23.10 -29.38 14.83
CA ASN A 536 -22.75 -28.96 16.19
C ASN A 536 -21.31 -29.36 16.54
N THR A 537 -20.81 -30.51 16.07
CA THR A 537 -19.39 -30.88 16.24
C THR A 537 -18.46 -29.93 15.50
N LEU A 538 -18.83 -29.48 14.28
CA LEU A 538 -18.06 -28.45 13.57
C LEU A 538 -18.02 -27.14 14.36
N LEU A 539 -19.16 -26.69 14.90
CA LEU A 539 -19.21 -25.49 15.73
C LEU A 539 -18.38 -25.63 17.01
N ASP A 540 -18.48 -26.78 17.70
CA ASP A 540 -17.70 -27.06 18.91
C ASP A 540 -16.19 -27.03 18.64
N LEU A 541 -15.75 -27.57 17.50
CA LEU A 541 -14.36 -27.46 17.06
C LEU A 541 -13.93 -26.01 16.88
N LEU A 542 -14.73 -25.20 16.17
CA LEU A 542 -14.41 -23.80 15.92
C LEU A 542 -14.39 -22.99 17.21
N ASP A 543 -15.36 -23.21 18.11
CA ASP A 543 -15.46 -22.54 19.40
C ASP A 543 -14.29 -22.89 20.32
N GLU A 544 -13.89 -24.18 20.36
CA GLU A 544 -12.74 -24.60 21.15
C GLU A 544 -11.45 -23.95 20.61
N MET A 545 -11.22 -23.96 19.30
CA MET A 545 -10.03 -23.33 18.71
C MET A 545 -10.02 -21.81 18.91
N GLU A 546 -11.16 -21.12 18.78
CA GLU A 546 -11.28 -19.71 19.14
C GLU A 546 -10.87 -19.47 20.60
N SER A 547 -11.35 -20.31 21.52
CA SER A 547 -11.01 -20.20 22.95
C SER A 547 -9.54 -20.48 23.27
N GLN A 548 -8.89 -21.34 22.49
CA GLN A 548 -7.48 -21.70 22.70
C GLN A 548 -6.51 -20.70 22.05
N TYR A 549 -6.97 -19.86 21.12
CA TYR A 549 -6.11 -18.96 20.35
C TYR A 549 -5.29 -18.02 21.23
N GLU A 550 -5.90 -17.37 22.23
CA GLU A 550 -5.20 -16.45 23.13
C GLU A 550 -4.14 -17.18 23.96
N VAL A 551 -4.47 -18.38 24.46
CA VAL A 551 -3.52 -19.20 25.24
C VAL A 551 -2.34 -19.57 24.36
N LEU A 552 -2.60 -20.16 23.19
CA LEU A 552 -1.59 -20.60 22.22
C LEU A 552 -0.68 -19.45 21.77
N SER A 553 -1.26 -18.27 21.54
CA SER A 553 -0.52 -17.07 21.12
C SER A 553 0.41 -16.51 22.20
N ASN A 554 0.16 -16.82 23.47
CA ASN A 554 0.95 -16.32 24.60
C ASN A 554 1.87 -17.38 25.21
N ILE A 555 1.87 -18.63 24.72
CA ILE A 555 2.68 -19.72 25.29
C ILE A 555 4.17 -19.36 25.30
N SER A 556 4.70 -18.89 24.16
CA SER A 556 6.12 -18.54 24.01
C SER A 556 6.52 -17.41 24.97
N ARG A 557 5.77 -16.30 24.93
CA ARG A 557 5.96 -15.15 25.84
C ARG A 557 5.89 -15.54 27.32
N ASN A 558 4.92 -16.36 27.72
CA ASN A 558 4.78 -16.77 29.12
C ASN A 558 5.95 -17.65 29.56
N TRP A 559 6.50 -18.47 28.65
CA TRP A 559 7.70 -19.25 28.91
C TRP A 559 8.95 -18.36 29.02
N GLU A 560 9.10 -17.34 28.16
CA GLU A 560 10.19 -16.37 28.25
C GLU A 560 10.16 -15.59 29.57
N ILE A 561 8.98 -15.12 30.00
CA ILE A 561 8.81 -14.46 31.30
C ILE A 561 9.24 -15.40 32.44
N LEU A 562 8.88 -16.69 32.34
CA LEU A 562 9.30 -17.67 33.34
C LEU A 562 10.82 -17.89 33.30
N ASP A 563 11.45 -17.92 32.12
CA ASP A 563 12.90 -18.06 31.98
C ASP A 563 13.65 -16.87 32.59
N GLU A 564 13.22 -15.66 32.28
CA GLU A 564 13.76 -14.42 32.86
C GLU A 564 13.63 -14.44 34.39
N TYR A 565 12.47 -14.86 34.91
CA TYR A 565 12.23 -14.98 36.35
C TYR A 565 13.16 -16.00 37.04
N TYR A 566 13.72 -16.94 36.28
CA TYR A 566 14.70 -17.90 36.74
C TYR A 566 16.15 -17.44 36.58
N ASN A 567 16.42 -16.28 35.98
CA ASN A 567 17.75 -15.67 35.92
C ASN A 567 18.01 -14.76 37.14
N GLU A 568 19.20 -14.85 37.71
CA GLU A 568 19.67 -14.00 38.80
C GLU A 568 20.95 -13.29 38.41
N GLU A 569 21.04 -11.99 38.68
CA GLU A 569 22.25 -11.22 38.51
C GLU A 569 23.25 -11.59 39.62
N VAL A 570 24.38 -12.19 39.23
CA VAL A 570 25.44 -12.60 40.17
C VAL A 570 26.70 -11.80 39.88
N ILE A 571 27.25 -11.19 40.93
CA ILE A 571 28.54 -10.49 40.84
C ILE A 571 29.65 -11.54 40.73
N ASN A 572 30.48 -11.45 39.70
CA ASN A 572 31.73 -12.21 39.66
C ASN A 572 32.75 -11.55 40.61
N PRO A 573 33.12 -12.20 41.72
CA PRO A 573 33.99 -11.59 42.74
C PRO A 573 35.44 -11.40 42.27
N PHE A 574 35.81 -11.94 41.10
CA PHE A 574 37.15 -11.84 40.53
C PHE A 574 37.25 -10.80 39.41
N THR A 575 36.15 -10.53 38.68
CA THR A 575 36.13 -9.55 37.58
C THR A 575 35.34 -8.29 37.91
N TYR A 576 34.62 -8.26 39.05
CA TYR A 576 33.71 -7.17 39.44
C TYR A 576 32.67 -6.82 38.37
N THR A 577 32.31 -7.80 37.52
CA THR A 577 31.28 -7.68 36.50
C THR A 577 30.06 -8.49 36.91
N ASN A 578 28.87 -7.96 36.63
CA ASN A 578 27.62 -8.69 36.79
C ASN A 578 27.45 -9.65 35.61
N TYR A 579 26.93 -10.85 35.89
CA TYR A 579 26.53 -11.79 34.85
C TYR A 579 25.29 -12.54 35.30
N ASP A 580 24.44 -12.90 34.35
CA ASP A 580 23.22 -13.64 34.63
C ASP A 580 23.53 -15.12 34.84
N LYS A 581 22.97 -15.67 35.92
CA LYS A 581 23.05 -17.08 36.23
C LYS A 581 21.65 -17.63 36.46
N ARG A 582 21.31 -18.70 35.75
CA ARG A 582 20.06 -19.41 35.96
C ARG A 582 20.02 -20.09 37.34
N ALA A 583 19.02 -19.73 38.13
CA ALA A 583 18.68 -20.39 39.38
C ALA A 583 18.13 -21.80 39.10
N LYS A 584 18.43 -22.76 40.00
CA LYS A 584 17.88 -24.13 39.95
C LYS A 584 17.97 -24.79 38.55
N PRO A 585 19.16 -24.82 37.92
CA PRO A 585 19.30 -25.19 36.51
C PRO A 585 18.77 -26.60 36.20
N ARG A 586 18.88 -27.57 37.13
CA ARG A 586 18.36 -28.93 36.92
C ARG A 586 16.84 -29.01 36.89
N LEU A 587 16.19 -28.21 37.72
CA LEU A 587 14.73 -28.14 37.75
C LEU A 587 14.24 -27.51 36.45
N PHE A 588 14.83 -26.38 36.06
CA PHE A 588 14.47 -25.67 34.84
C PHE A 588 14.73 -26.51 33.57
N GLU A 589 15.91 -27.13 33.44
CA GLU A 589 16.23 -28.07 32.34
C GLU A 589 15.20 -29.22 32.24
N SER A 590 14.63 -29.67 33.37
CA SER A 590 13.63 -30.73 33.37
C SER A 590 12.25 -30.24 32.94
N ALA A 591 11.89 -29.02 33.34
CA ALA A 591 10.66 -28.34 32.93
C ALA A 591 10.68 -27.98 31.45
N GLU A 592 11.81 -27.48 30.94
CA GLU A 592 12.04 -27.16 29.53
C GLU A 592 11.81 -28.40 28.65
N ARG A 593 12.37 -29.56 29.03
CA ARG A 593 12.09 -30.83 28.34
C ARG A 593 10.62 -31.23 28.35
N LEU A 594 9.89 -30.87 29.40
CA LEU A 594 8.47 -31.16 29.52
C LEU A 594 7.63 -30.22 28.65
N PHE A 595 8.01 -28.95 28.63
CA PHE A 595 7.44 -27.91 27.79
C PHE A 595 7.61 -28.22 26.30
N GLU A 596 8.84 -28.53 25.86
CA GLU A 596 9.14 -28.97 24.49
C GLU A 596 8.31 -30.18 24.08
N TYR A 597 8.16 -31.17 24.98
CA TYR A 597 7.33 -32.34 24.73
C TYR A 597 5.85 -31.98 24.54
N TYR A 598 5.30 -31.08 25.36
CA TYR A 598 3.90 -30.65 25.20
C TYR A 598 3.68 -29.87 23.91
N LEU A 599 4.61 -29.00 23.53
CA LEU A 599 4.57 -28.29 22.24
C LEU A 599 4.59 -29.28 21.07
N GLU A 600 5.47 -30.27 21.10
CA GLU A 600 5.53 -31.32 20.08
C GLU A 600 4.20 -32.11 19.99
N ARG A 601 3.54 -32.34 21.13
CA ARG A 601 2.22 -33.00 21.16
C ARG A 601 1.14 -32.14 20.54
N ILE A 602 1.08 -30.85 20.87
CA ILE A 602 0.12 -29.92 20.26
C ILE A 602 0.34 -29.86 18.74
N ALA A 603 1.59 -29.72 18.30
CA ALA A 603 1.93 -29.62 16.88
C ALA A 603 1.60 -30.88 16.06
N LYS A 604 1.45 -32.04 16.69
CA LYS A 604 1.11 -33.33 16.04
C LYS A 604 -0.33 -33.78 16.29
N GLU A 605 -1.11 -33.03 17.06
CA GLU A 605 -2.45 -33.41 17.46
C GLU A 605 -3.42 -33.36 16.27
N GLN A 606 -4.34 -34.31 16.22
CA GLN A 606 -5.37 -34.44 15.16
C GLN A 606 -6.79 -34.52 15.73
N ASP A 607 -6.93 -34.35 17.04
CA ASP A 607 -8.20 -34.25 17.76
C ASP A 607 -8.27 -32.89 18.45
N TYR A 608 -9.19 -32.05 17.99
CA TYR A 608 -9.34 -30.69 18.54
C TYR A 608 -9.62 -30.68 20.05
N THR A 609 -10.25 -31.72 20.59
CA THR A 609 -10.58 -31.80 22.02
C THR A 609 -9.35 -31.99 22.92
N ALA A 610 -8.28 -32.55 22.37
CA ALA A 610 -7.03 -32.79 23.08
C ALA A 610 -6.16 -31.54 23.21
N ILE A 611 -6.34 -30.53 22.35
CA ILE A 611 -5.58 -29.27 22.40
C ILE A 611 -5.74 -28.60 23.77
N LYS A 612 -6.97 -28.49 24.27
CA LYS A 612 -7.28 -27.95 25.60
C LYS A 612 -6.56 -28.68 26.74
N ILE A 613 -6.34 -29.98 26.58
CA ILE A 613 -5.67 -30.81 27.58
C ILE A 613 -4.19 -30.44 27.61
N TRP A 614 -3.57 -30.31 26.44
CA TRP A 614 -2.16 -29.96 26.32
C TRP A 614 -1.86 -28.52 26.74
N THR A 615 -2.71 -27.56 26.38
CA THR A 615 -2.55 -26.16 26.81
C THR A 615 -2.64 -26.04 28.34
N LYS A 616 -3.61 -26.73 28.98
CA LYS A 616 -3.72 -26.79 30.45
C LYS A 616 -2.50 -27.42 31.13
N LYS A 617 -1.86 -28.39 30.49
CA LYS A 617 -0.62 -28.99 31.00
C LYS A 617 0.54 -27.98 30.97
N ILE A 618 0.65 -27.18 29.91
CA ILE A 618 1.63 -26.10 29.82
C ILE A 618 1.36 -25.03 30.88
N GLU A 619 0.11 -24.59 31.04
CA GLU A 619 -0.25 -23.61 32.08
C GLU A 619 0.09 -24.12 33.48
N SER A 620 -0.25 -25.38 33.78
CA SER A 620 0.04 -26.01 35.06
C SER A 620 1.54 -26.12 35.32
N LEU A 621 2.33 -26.45 34.29
CA LEU A 621 3.79 -26.46 34.36
C LEU A 621 4.35 -25.07 34.67
N ILE A 622 3.89 -24.03 33.97
CA ILE A 622 4.34 -22.65 34.17
C ILE A 622 4.02 -22.20 35.61
N VAL A 623 2.79 -22.40 36.07
CA VAL A 623 2.36 -22.06 37.44
C VAL A 623 3.20 -22.80 38.48
N LYS A 624 3.37 -24.12 38.33
CA LYS A 624 4.16 -24.92 39.28
C LYS A 624 5.62 -24.47 39.31
N MET A 625 6.19 -24.11 38.16
CA MET A 625 7.55 -23.57 38.11
C MET A 625 7.65 -22.20 38.79
N SER A 626 6.68 -21.30 38.57
CA SER A 626 6.65 -20.02 39.29
C SER A 626 6.60 -20.20 40.81
N GLU A 627 5.83 -21.18 41.31
CA GLU A 627 5.77 -21.53 42.74
C GLU A 627 7.12 -22.09 43.22
N LEU A 628 7.65 -23.09 42.52
CA LEU A 628 8.88 -23.78 42.90
C LEU A 628 10.11 -22.87 42.89
N ARG A 629 10.08 -21.72 42.21
CA ARG A 629 11.18 -20.75 42.19
C ARG A 629 11.64 -20.34 43.59
N ASN A 630 10.69 -20.08 44.49
CA ASN A 630 10.94 -19.55 45.83
C ASN A 630 11.03 -20.62 46.94
N GLU A 631 10.81 -21.90 46.62
CA GLU A 631 10.82 -23.01 47.58
C GLU A 631 12.18 -23.71 47.72
N ASP A 632 12.36 -24.59 48.71
CA ASP A 632 13.56 -25.46 48.78
C ASP A 632 13.38 -26.71 47.91
N THR A 633 13.98 -26.69 46.71
CA THR A 633 13.85 -27.74 45.69
C THR A 633 14.98 -28.76 45.72
N ARG A 634 15.90 -28.73 46.70
CA ARG A 634 17.10 -29.59 46.71
C ARG A 634 16.77 -31.09 46.67
N SER A 635 15.69 -31.51 47.31
CA SER A 635 15.27 -32.92 47.32
C SER A 635 14.67 -33.34 45.98
N LEU A 636 13.90 -32.46 45.35
CA LEU A 636 13.30 -32.62 44.02
C LEU A 636 14.38 -32.67 42.93
N GLU A 637 15.32 -31.72 42.94
CA GLU A 637 16.46 -31.67 42.01
C GLU A 637 17.42 -32.86 42.12
N ARG A 638 17.39 -33.62 43.23
CA ARG A 638 18.10 -34.90 43.34
C ARG A 638 17.36 -36.05 42.66
N ARG A 639 16.02 -35.99 42.58
CA ARG A 639 15.18 -36.99 41.88
C ARG A 639 15.15 -36.76 40.37
N LEU A 640 15.20 -35.49 39.96
CA LEU A 640 15.30 -35.05 38.57
C LEU A 640 16.73 -35.29 38.04
N ASN A 641 16.86 -36.25 37.13
CA ASN A 641 18.11 -36.56 36.44
C ASN A 641 17.93 -36.37 34.93
N ARG A 642 19.00 -36.11 34.18
CA ARG A 642 18.97 -35.98 32.71
C ARG A 642 18.39 -37.21 31.98
N ARG A 643 18.35 -38.37 32.64
CA ARG A 643 17.74 -39.61 32.12
C ARG A 643 16.30 -39.87 32.59
N SER A 644 15.70 -38.96 33.37
CA SER A 644 14.29 -39.10 33.76
C SER A 644 13.40 -39.08 32.51
N SER A 645 12.45 -40.02 32.47
CA SER A 645 11.38 -40.03 31.45
C SER A 645 10.41 -38.87 31.68
N ILE A 646 9.71 -38.45 30.63
CA ILE A 646 8.68 -37.40 30.69
C ILE A 646 7.65 -37.70 31.80
N SER A 647 7.11 -38.92 31.84
CA SER A 647 6.16 -39.35 32.87
C SER A 647 6.69 -39.27 34.30
N LYS A 648 7.99 -39.46 34.49
CA LYS A 648 8.61 -39.34 35.80
C LYS A 648 8.77 -37.87 36.18
N ILE A 649 9.12 -37.02 35.23
CA ILE A 649 9.20 -35.56 35.44
C ILE A 649 7.82 -35.01 35.80
N GLU A 650 6.76 -35.38 35.06
CA GLU A 650 5.36 -35.01 35.40
C GLU A 650 5.02 -35.42 36.84
N SER A 651 5.26 -36.69 37.20
CA SER A 651 4.97 -37.19 38.55
C SER A 651 5.81 -36.52 39.65
N ASP A 652 7.08 -36.23 39.40
CA ASP A 652 7.96 -35.56 40.38
C ASP A 652 7.58 -34.09 40.57
N LEU A 653 6.99 -33.45 39.54
CA LEU A 653 6.45 -32.09 39.58
C LEU A 653 4.98 -32.01 40.00
N GLU A 654 4.33 -33.14 40.27
CA GLU A 654 2.91 -33.23 40.67
C GLU A 654 1.93 -32.67 39.61
N LEU A 655 2.24 -32.90 38.32
CA LEU A 655 1.47 -32.45 37.15
C LEU A 655 0.54 -33.51 36.55
#